data_AF-A0A1V3PB89-F1
#
_entry.id   AF-A0A1V3PB89-F1
#
_cell.length_a   1.000
_cell.length_b   1.000
_cell.length_c   1.000
_cell.angle_alpha   90.00
_cell.angle_beta   90.00
_cell.angle_gamma   90.00
#
_symmetry.space_group_name_H-M   'P 1'
#
loop_
_entity.id
_entity.type
_entity.pdbx_description
1 polymer ?
#
loop_
_entity_poly.entity_id
_entity_poly.type
_entity_poly.pdbx_seq_one_letter_code
_entity_poly.pdbx_strand_id
1 'polypeptide(L)'
;MGKPSRFLRGVGAGGCATLLTVLMTTLSANAFAATVPAVTAAHPRLILDAPTLSALRQNAAANTPEWQMLKTVCDSYIGGTVNYPTGATYPNLPNIGSGYQGESYLPALLSEALCYQTLKTSNPTAAATYGAKAVDILMKMAAPYGNQGENPNVDDGYAMRFYGVGFGLGYDWLYDLLTPAQRTQVYTTANAWVTSFETQTFEYNHPQSNYFAGYFHAKAAIALGTYGDNPSAPAQWSDWYTHQFGQRVQPFYAQHLTGGGWPEGFANYAPLGILNMTLPAREVMTATGTDIIHPAAAPYSFPLDNADYMIHFTWPSRAYFDDRDMNHADGSAIGIGMPGTTQVGLAEMILGEIGYWKSPKVGVFHEYLNEVSTATNGFNSSDPWLLFLETNPATPTTSLTSLPLSYFASGMNAVAARSDWGTAASWMSFRAGPYTNAPAQGEQYFDQGSVALTRGNTPLLVNAGGWMVHGPTGSADEDRVYNDNYGSSDGTLYMGDRQLYNIFYVFNKSGGKIVEPGGQAAYTTEDNQVRTHVAAFEDGGPYVYTRAEHIEDMYRKFSAGPAVAAWSREVVYLRPHRFVVYDRTTAGSSAYDQYLAWHFPATPAKGSAPSGETRLDVTYNGTYAGAMTSVLPANATMTTVGLYPGSNPVKVWQVQERAPTAGLSQQWLNVFDTSTSSTAVASATPVTVNAGAIVGVSLSGSDGNDVVINSAGAAGTPISGAISYTVPANAATHVVTELVPMAAYSVTAAYVNGQQQVSVSPGGPFMASANGVLAFNVSGGGAVTAVPPPPAPAPAPAPAPAPAPAPAPAPAPAPAPAPAPAPAPAPAPAPAPAPAPAPAPAPAPAPAPAPAPAPAPAPAPAPAPAPAPAPAPAPAPAPAPGGQLQNDIPVSGLKISKGGDLRYTVTIPSGATYSEVMTVNGTGNADLYVKYGSAPTLTSYDCRSYHAGNNELCTSSNPKPGTYYVLVHARASVTGLTIRAQWLP
;
A
#
# COMPACT_ATOMS: atom_id res chain seq x y z
N MET A 1 -30.21 30.44 44.79
CA MET A 1 -30.27 29.63 46.02
C MET A 1 -29.43 28.38 45.77
N GLY A 2 -28.33 28.06 46.46
CA GLY A 2 -27.56 28.74 47.49
C GLY A 2 -26.07 28.36 47.37
N LYS A 3 -25.19 29.36 47.57
CA LYS A 3 -23.78 29.26 47.99
C LYS A 3 -23.72 28.86 49.49
N PRO A 4 -22.58 28.71 50.22
CA PRO A 4 -21.17 29.13 49.95
C PRO A 4 -20.07 28.11 50.40
N SER A 5 -18.77 28.26 50.11
CA SER A 5 -17.78 29.11 50.82
C SER A 5 -16.37 28.83 50.22
N ARG A 6 -15.65 29.81 49.64
CA ARG A 6 -14.63 30.74 50.21
C ARG A 6 -13.50 30.02 50.98
N PHE A 7 -12.22 30.09 50.58
CA PHE A 7 -11.28 31.24 50.64
C PHE A 7 -10.06 30.94 49.70
N LEU A 8 -9.60 31.78 48.75
CA LEU A 8 -8.82 33.06 48.83
C LEU A 8 -7.60 32.92 49.76
N ARG A 9 -6.35 33.31 49.48
CA ARG A 9 -5.61 34.22 48.57
C ARG A 9 -4.13 33.86 48.84
N GLY A 10 -3.12 34.13 48.01
CA GLY A 10 -2.96 35.28 47.15
C GLY A 10 -1.48 35.51 46.80
N VAL A 11 -1.32 36.25 45.69
CA VAL A 11 -0.33 37.33 45.45
C VAL A 11 1.14 36.87 45.38
N GLY A 12 1.91 37.13 44.33
CA GLY A 12 1.92 38.14 43.26
C GLY A 12 3.41 38.21 42.79
N ALA A 13 3.86 38.99 41.84
CA ALA A 13 3.29 39.93 40.89
C ALA A 13 4.43 40.30 39.92
N GLY A 14 4.08 40.67 38.69
CA GLY A 14 4.86 41.58 37.83
C GLY A 14 5.95 40.93 36.98
N GLY A 15 6.02 41.18 35.67
CA GLY A 15 5.20 42.02 34.82
C GLY A 15 5.93 42.26 33.50
N CYS A 16 5.21 42.28 32.38
CA CYS A 16 5.35 43.30 31.35
C CYS A 16 4.20 43.12 30.36
N ALA A 17 3.53 44.23 30.06
CA ALA A 17 2.33 44.28 29.24
C ALA A 17 2.68 44.51 27.76
N THR A 18 1.82 43.96 26.91
CA THR A 18 1.44 44.52 25.59
C THR A 18 2.46 44.42 24.45
N LEU A 19 2.39 43.32 23.70
CA LEU A 19 2.40 43.37 22.23
C LEU A 19 1.66 42.14 21.67
N LEU A 20 0.75 42.39 20.73
CA LEU A 20 0.09 41.43 19.83
C LEU A 20 -0.99 40.49 20.40
N THR A 21 -2.22 41.01 20.41
CA THR A 21 -3.45 40.25 20.20
C THR A 21 -3.52 39.78 18.73
N VAL A 22 -2.69 38.82 18.31
CA VAL A 22 -2.83 38.08 17.03
C VAL A 22 -2.20 36.69 17.20
N LEU A 23 -2.95 35.65 16.78
CA LEU A 23 -2.54 34.24 16.60
C LEU A 23 -2.21 33.40 17.86
N MET A 24 -3.22 32.69 18.38
CA MET A 24 -3.04 31.31 18.88
C MET A 24 -4.25 30.45 18.50
N THR A 25 -4.45 30.31 17.20
CA THR A 25 -4.98 29.09 16.58
C THR A 25 -3.78 28.25 16.18
N THR A 26 -3.42 27.24 16.97
CA THR A 26 -2.41 26.23 16.58
C THR A 26 -3.10 24.86 16.61
N LEU A 27 -3.62 24.40 15.46
CA LEU A 27 -2.92 23.56 14.48
C LEU A 27 -2.68 22.12 14.98
N SER A 28 -3.77 21.35 14.98
CA SER A 28 -3.77 19.92 14.66
C SER A 28 -3.37 19.73 13.19
N ALA A 29 -2.08 19.74 12.89
CA ALA A 29 -1.59 19.21 11.61
C ALA A 29 -1.90 17.70 11.60
N ASN A 30 -2.68 17.25 10.60
CA ASN A 30 -3.32 15.94 10.40
C ASN A 30 -4.83 15.86 10.71
N ALA A 31 -5.47 16.92 11.20
CA ALA A 31 -6.93 16.94 11.15
C ALA A 31 -7.37 17.57 9.82
N PHE A 32 -7.95 16.77 8.92
CA PHE A 32 -8.85 17.27 7.89
C PHE A 32 -10.08 17.87 8.59
N ALA A 33 -9.92 19.06 9.16
CA ALA A 33 -10.96 19.79 9.85
C ALA A 33 -11.47 20.89 8.91
N ALA A 34 -12.09 20.48 7.82
CA ALA A 34 -12.73 21.39 6.90
C ALA A 34 -14.23 21.51 7.24
N THR A 35 -14.70 22.76 7.32
CA THR A 35 -16.13 23.05 7.25
C THR A 35 -16.68 22.38 5.99
N VAL A 36 -17.76 21.59 6.13
CA VAL A 36 -18.38 20.88 5.01
C VAL A 36 -18.69 21.88 3.89
N PRO A 37 -18.14 21.70 2.67
CA PRO A 37 -18.36 22.62 1.57
C PRO A 37 -19.84 22.73 1.22
N ALA A 38 -20.30 23.94 0.94
CA ALA A 38 -21.65 24.15 0.47
C ALA A 38 -21.79 23.67 -0.98
N VAL A 39 -22.83 22.89 -1.25
CA VAL A 39 -23.22 22.53 -2.62
C VAL A 39 -23.94 23.72 -3.22
N THR A 40 -23.31 24.39 -4.18
CA THR A 40 -23.81 25.65 -4.75
C THR A 40 -24.06 25.57 -6.26
N ALA A 41 -23.47 24.59 -6.95
CA ALA A 41 -23.69 24.39 -8.37
C ALA A 41 -25.14 23.92 -8.66
N ALA A 42 -25.65 24.35 -9.81
CA ALA A 42 -26.92 23.88 -10.36
C ALA A 42 -26.71 22.62 -11.20
N HIS A 43 -27.77 21.84 -11.39
CA HIS A 43 -27.74 20.64 -12.22
C HIS A 43 -27.50 20.92 -13.72
N PRO A 44 -26.77 20.04 -14.44
CA PRO A 44 -25.91 18.99 -13.90
C PRO A 44 -24.68 19.61 -13.22
N ARG A 45 -24.23 19.01 -12.12
CA ARG A 45 -23.12 19.48 -11.29
C ARG A 45 -22.11 18.40 -10.94
N LEU A 46 -22.41 17.13 -11.17
CA LEU A 46 -21.48 16.03 -10.97
C LEU A 46 -20.72 15.79 -12.27
N ILE A 47 -19.41 16.06 -12.29
CA ILE A 47 -18.47 15.90 -13.42
C ILE A 47 -18.74 16.86 -14.60
N LEU A 48 -20.00 17.01 -15.03
CA LEU A 48 -20.44 17.78 -16.19
C LEU A 48 -20.64 19.27 -15.86
N ASP A 49 -19.58 19.93 -15.40
CA ASP A 49 -19.58 21.38 -15.24
C ASP A 49 -19.63 22.13 -16.60
N ALA A 50 -19.81 23.44 -16.56
CA ALA A 50 -19.96 24.25 -17.78
C ALA A 50 -18.75 24.15 -18.74
N PRO A 51 -17.48 24.21 -18.28
CA PRO A 51 -16.31 23.94 -19.13
C PRO A 51 -16.33 22.56 -19.78
N THR A 52 -16.61 21.51 -19.00
CA THR A 52 -16.65 20.12 -19.51
C THR A 52 -17.73 19.98 -20.59
N LEU A 53 -18.97 20.42 -20.31
CA LEU A 53 -20.06 20.38 -21.30
C LEU A 53 -19.75 21.20 -22.56
N SER A 54 -19.06 22.33 -22.42
CA SER A 54 -18.63 23.12 -23.58
C SER A 54 -17.66 22.33 -24.46
N ALA A 55 -16.67 21.64 -23.87
CA ALA A 55 -15.72 20.82 -24.61
C ALA A 55 -16.41 19.64 -25.31
N LEU A 56 -17.27 18.91 -24.59
CA LEU A 56 -18.02 17.78 -25.16
C LEU A 56 -18.89 18.22 -26.35
N ARG A 57 -19.58 19.36 -26.22
CA ARG A 57 -20.40 19.93 -27.32
C ARG A 57 -19.55 20.32 -28.53
N GLN A 58 -18.36 20.86 -28.31
CA GLN A 58 -17.43 21.18 -29.40
C GLN A 58 -16.96 19.90 -30.11
N ASN A 59 -16.61 18.86 -29.35
CA ASN A 59 -16.20 17.57 -29.91
C ASN A 59 -17.34 16.92 -30.71
N ALA A 60 -18.58 16.95 -30.20
CA ALA A 60 -19.74 16.45 -30.93
C ALA A 60 -20.02 17.25 -32.21
N ALA A 61 -19.89 18.59 -32.17
CA ALA A 61 -20.06 19.45 -33.34
C ALA A 61 -18.94 19.22 -34.39
N ALA A 62 -17.73 18.93 -33.95
CA ALA A 62 -16.60 18.54 -34.79
C ALA A 62 -16.70 17.08 -35.28
N ASN A 63 -17.67 16.31 -34.78
CA ASN A 63 -17.90 14.90 -35.10
C ASN A 63 -16.64 14.04 -34.90
N THR A 64 -15.96 14.21 -33.76
CA THR A 64 -14.73 13.47 -33.44
C THR A 64 -14.98 11.95 -33.36
N PRO A 65 -13.94 11.10 -33.53
CA PRO A 65 -14.09 9.65 -33.41
C PRO A 65 -14.72 9.21 -32.09
N GLU A 66 -14.36 9.85 -30.97
CA GLU A 66 -14.87 9.55 -29.63
C GLU A 66 -16.38 9.83 -29.54
N TRP A 67 -16.82 10.94 -30.13
CA TRP A 67 -18.25 11.23 -30.26
C TRP A 67 -18.97 10.18 -31.12
N GLN A 68 -18.39 9.76 -32.25
CA GLN A 68 -18.99 8.76 -33.12
C GLN A 68 -19.13 7.41 -32.41
N MET A 69 -18.14 7.01 -31.61
CA MET A 69 -18.18 5.79 -30.79
C MET A 69 -19.28 5.87 -29.73
N LEU A 70 -19.32 6.95 -28.94
CA LEU A 70 -20.39 7.16 -27.96
C LEU A 70 -21.77 7.17 -28.61
N LYS A 71 -21.94 7.95 -29.69
CA LYS A 71 -23.22 8.05 -30.40
C LYS A 71 -23.66 6.69 -30.95
N THR A 72 -22.74 5.88 -31.46
CA THR A 72 -23.05 4.52 -31.94
C THR A 72 -23.60 3.64 -30.82
N VAL A 73 -23.02 3.72 -29.62
CA VAL A 73 -23.54 3.02 -28.44
C VAL A 73 -24.93 3.53 -28.07
N CYS A 74 -25.13 4.84 -27.97
CA CYS A 74 -26.45 5.40 -27.67
C CYS A 74 -27.50 4.97 -28.71
N ASP A 75 -27.17 5.03 -30.01
CA ASP A 75 -28.07 4.60 -31.08
C ASP A 75 -28.46 3.12 -30.97
N SER A 76 -27.56 2.27 -30.45
CA SER A 76 -27.76 0.83 -30.34
C SER A 76 -28.85 0.41 -29.34
N TYR A 77 -29.16 1.26 -28.37
CA TYR A 77 -30.20 1.01 -27.37
C TYR A 77 -31.59 1.53 -27.77
N ILE A 78 -31.64 2.39 -28.80
CA ILE A 78 -32.89 3.02 -29.23
C ILE A 78 -33.82 1.98 -29.85
N GLY A 79 -35.09 2.00 -29.45
CA GLY A 79 -36.11 1.05 -29.88
C GLY A 79 -36.13 -0.27 -29.10
N GLY A 80 -35.13 -0.54 -28.26
CA GLY A 80 -35.12 -1.69 -27.35
C GLY A 80 -35.89 -1.47 -26.04
N THR A 81 -36.14 -2.56 -25.33
CA THR A 81 -36.81 -2.58 -24.03
C THR A 81 -35.80 -2.51 -22.89
N VAL A 82 -36.07 -1.67 -21.88
CA VAL A 82 -35.36 -1.73 -20.59
C VAL A 82 -36.12 -2.68 -19.67
N ASN A 83 -35.50 -3.81 -19.35
CA ASN A 83 -36.06 -4.81 -18.46
C ASN A 83 -35.84 -4.39 -17.00
N TYR A 84 -36.60 -4.98 -16.08
CA TYR A 84 -36.29 -4.90 -14.65
C TYR A 84 -35.09 -5.81 -14.33
N PRO A 85 -34.36 -5.56 -13.22
CA PRO A 85 -33.25 -6.40 -12.76
C PRO A 85 -33.62 -7.90 -12.76
N THR A 86 -33.16 -8.63 -13.78
CA THR A 86 -33.51 -10.05 -14.02
C THR A 86 -32.37 -10.77 -14.74
N GLY A 87 -31.53 -11.48 -14.00
CA GLY A 87 -30.46 -12.33 -14.54
C GLY A 87 -29.29 -11.58 -15.19
N ALA A 88 -28.27 -12.33 -15.62
CA ALA A 88 -26.97 -11.81 -16.08
C ALA A 88 -26.83 -11.69 -17.62
N THR A 89 -27.86 -12.01 -18.40
CA THR A 89 -27.77 -12.15 -19.88
C THR A 89 -27.89 -10.82 -20.65
N TYR A 90 -27.46 -9.71 -20.06
CA TYR A 90 -27.64 -8.35 -20.59
C TYR A 90 -26.32 -7.59 -20.65
N PRO A 91 -26.14 -6.63 -21.57
CA PRO A 91 -27.12 -6.17 -22.55
C PRO A 91 -27.26 -7.15 -23.72
N ASN A 92 -28.46 -7.23 -24.28
CA ASN A 92 -28.76 -7.99 -25.49
C ASN A 92 -29.40 -7.02 -26.50
N LEU A 93 -28.53 -6.21 -27.12
CA LEU A 93 -28.91 -5.06 -27.94
C LEU A 93 -30.04 -5.41 -28.93
N PRO A 94 -31.06 -4.54 -29.07
CA PRO A 94 -31.16 -3.21 -28.46
C PRO A 94 -31.68 -3.20 -27.01
N ASN A 95 -31.99 -4.35 -26.41
CA ASN A 95 -32.56 -4.42 -25.06
C ASN A 95 -31.48 -4.30 -23.97
N ILE A 96 -31.90 -3.79 -22.81
CA ILE A 96 -31.04 -3.57 -21.64
C ILE A 96 -31.67 -4.27 -20.42
N GLY A 97 -30.81 -4.74 -19.52
CA GLY A 97 -31.15 -5.28 -18.21
C GLY A 97 -29.96 -5.11 -17.28
N SER A 98 -30.03 -5.69 -16.08
CA SER A 98 -29.02 -5.48 -15.04
C SER A 98 -27.64 -6.01 -15.37
N GLY A 99 -27.55 -7.03 -16.23
CA GLY A 99 -26.31 -7.83 -16.32
C GLY A 99 -26.00 -8.48 -14.97
N TYR A 100 -24.75 -8.84 -14.74
CA TYR A 100 -24.30 -9.24 -13.41
C TYR A 100 -24.36 -8.04 -12.45
N GLN A 101 -25.41 -8.03 -11.62
CA GLN A 101 -25.56 -7.11 -10.49
C GLN A 101 -25.45 -5.61 -10.82
N GLY A 102 -25.85 -5.20 -12.02
CA GLY A 102 -25.90 -3.78 -12.44
C GLY A 102 -24.81 -3.37 -13.43
N GLU A 103 -23.85 -4.25 -13.75
CA GLU A 103 -22.73 -3.96 -14.66
C GLU A 103 -23.18 -3.45 -16.04
N SER A 104 -24.36 -3.85 -16.50
CA SER A 104 -24.89 -3.48 -17.81
C SER A 104 -25.78 -2.25 -17.79
N TYR A 105 -26.29 -1.88 -16.60
CA TYR A 105 -27.10 -0.67 -16.46
C TYR A 105 -26.25 0.59 -16.39
N LEU A 106 -25.17 0.59 -15.59
CA LEU A 106 -24.42 1.82 -15.34
C LEU A 106 -23.81 2.40 -16.63
N PRO A 107 -23.06 1.63 -17.45
CA PRO A 107 -22.50 2.16 -18.69
C PRO A 107 -23.58 2.63 -19.67
N ALA A 108 -24.71 1.91 -19.77
CA ALA A 108 -25.81 2.29 -20.64
C ALA A 108 -26.50 3.58 -20.19
N LEU A 109 -26.76 3.72 -18.89
CA LEU A 109 -27.32 4.94 -18.28
C LEU A 109 -26.41 6.14 -18.54
N LEU A 110 -25.11 6.01 -18.27
CA LEU A 110 -24.15 7.10 -18.44
C LEU A 110 -23.97 7.47 -19.92
N SER A 111 -23.94 6.49 -20.82
CA SER A 111 -23.85 6.74 -22.27
C SER A 111 -25.06 7.55 -22.77
N GLU A 112 -26.27 7.07 -22.49
CA GLU A 112 -27.52 7.72 -22.91
C GLU A 112 -27.67 9.13 -22.31
N ALA A 113 -27.35 9.28 -21.01
CA ALA A 113 -27.42 10.57 -20.33
C ALA A 113 -26.35 11.55 -20.86
N LEU A 114 -25.16 11.08 -21.22
CA LEU A 114 -24.11 11.92 -21.81
C LEU A 114 -24.47 12.36 -23.24
N CYS A 115 -25.02 11.46 -24.06
CA CYS A 115 -25.59 11.78 -25.38
C CYS A 115 -26.68 12.85 -25.26
N TYR A 116 -27.58 12.72 -24.28
CA TYR A 116 -28.59 13.73 -23.96
C TYR A 116 -27.94 15.08 -23.61
N GLN A 117 -27.06 15.13 -22.62
CA GLN A 117 -26.45 16.39 -22.15
C GLN A 117 -25.61 17.11 -23.21
N THR A 118 -24.94 16.32 -24.05
CA THR A 118 -24.13 16.82 -25.17
C THR A 118 -25.00 17.43 -26.26
N LEU A 119 -26.12 16.80 -26.62
CA LEU A 119 -26.98 17.27 -27.72
C LEU A 119 -28.10 18.21 -27.30
N LYS A 120 -28.41 18.31 -26.00
CA LYS A 120 -29.57 19.03 -25.45
C LYS A 120 -29.82 20.41 -26.07
N THR A 121 -28.75 21.17 -26.31
CA THR A 121 -28.85 22.53 -26.87
C THR A 121 -28.69 22.58 -28.39
N SER A 122 -27.90 21.66 -28.99
CA SER A 122 -27.56 21.68 -30.41
C SER A 122 -28.53 20.87 -31.28
N ASN A 123 -29.09 19.78 -30.74
CA ASN A 123 -30.09 18.94 -31.39
C ASN A 123 -31.10 18.41 -30.35
N PRO A 124 -32.06 19.25 -29.92
CA PRO A 124 -33.03 18.90 -28.88
C PRO A 124 -33.88 17.68 -29.20
N THR A 125 -34.19 17.44 -30.48
CA THR A 125 -34.98 16.29 -30.92
C THR A 125 -34.25 14.97 -30.68
N ALA A 126 -32.98 14.87 -31.09
CA ALA A 126 -32.18 13.68 -30.82
C ALA A 126 -31.92 13.52 -29.31
N ALA A 127 -31.60 14.62 -28.63
CA ALA A 127 -31.39 14.61 -27.19
C ALA A 127 -32.61 14.05 -26.43
N ALA A 128 -33.83 14.42 -26.81
CA ALA A 128 -35.05 13.92 -26.17
C ALA A 128 -35.18 12.39 -26.25
N THR A 129 -34.76 11.77 -27.36
CA THR A 129 -34.77 10.31 -27.53
C THR A 129 -33.80 9.63 -26.55
N TYR A 130 -32.55 10.08 -26.48
CA TYR A 130 -31.55 9.53 -25.55
C TYR A 130 -31.94 9.79 -24.09
N GLY A 131 -32.41 11.00 -23.78
CA GLY A 131 -32.87 11.37 -22.45
C GLY A 131 -34.05 10.50 -21.97
N ALA A 132 -35.01 10.19 -22.85
CA ALA A 132 -36.11 9.29 -22.52
C ALA A 132 -35.62 7.86 -22.23
N LYS A 133 -34.64 7.35 -23.00
CA LYS A 133 -34.02 6.04 -22.74
C LYS A 133 -33.25 6.02 -21.42
N ALA A 134 -32.45 7.05 -21.14
CA ALA A 134 -31.71 7.20 -19.89
C ALA A 134 -32.64 7.24 -18.66
N VAL A 135 -33.75 8.00 -18.74
CA VAL A 135 -34.77 8.03 -17.69
C VAL A 135 -35.41 6.65 -17.51
N ASP A 136 -35.70 5.93 -18.60
CA ASP A 136 -36.25 4.57 -18.53
C ASP A 136 -35.30 3.64 -17.74
N ILE A 137 -34.01 3.64 -18.07
CA ILE A 137 -32.97 2.87 -17.36
C ILE A 137 -32.94 3.24 -15.88
N LEU A 138 -32.80 4.53 -15.55
CA LEU A 138 -32.72 4.98 -14.16
C LEU A 138 -33.96 4.58 -13.36
N MET A 139 -35.15 4.64 -13.95
CA MET A 139 -36.38 4.27 -13.25
C MET A 139 -36.52 2.75 -13.03
N LYS A 140 -35.91 1.91 -13.89
CA LYS A 140 -35.84 0.45 -13.66
C LYS A 140 -34.81 0.12 -12.59
N MET A 141 -33.68 0.81 -12.59
CA MET A 141 -32.69 0.71 -11.51
C MET A 141 -33.29 1.12 -10.16
N ALA A 142 -34.09 2.19 -10.15
CA ALA A 142 -34.71 2.74 -8.94
C ALA A 142 -36.03 2.06 -8.53
N ALA A 143 -36.38 0.92 -9.14
CA ALA A 143 -37.49 0.11 -8.67
C ALA A 143 -37.21 -0.36 -7.23
N PRO A 144 -38.17 -0.26 -6.30
CA PRO A 144 -37.93 -0.61 -4.91
C PRO A 144 -37.77 -2.13 -4.72
N TYR A 145 -36.86 -2.53 -3.84
CA TYR A 145 -36.70 -3.94 -3.47
C TYR A 145 -38.02 -4.54 -2.94
N GLY A 146 -38.30 -5.78 -3.33
CA GLY A 146 -39.59 -6.44 -3.08
C GLY A 146 -40.69 -6.07 -4.08
N ASN A 147 -40.44 -5.13 -4.99
CA ASN A 147 -41.31 -4.80 -6.11
C ASN A 147 -40.47 -4.50 -7.37
N GLN A 148 -39.98 -5.57 -8.00
CA GLN A 148 -39.14 -5.57 -9.21
C GLN A 148 -37.72 -4.98 -9.05
N GLY A 149 -37.41 -4.33 -7.93
CA GLY A 149 -36.05 -3.85 -7.61
C GLY A 149 -35.08 -4.93 -7.16
N GLU A 150 -33.80 -4.68 -7.41
CA GLU A 150 -32.69 -5.53 -6.99
C GLU A 150 -32.51 -5.49 -5.46
N ASN A 151 -32.01 -6.59 -4.89
CA ASN A 151 -31.69 -6.64 -3.46
C ASN A 151 -30.40 -5.85 -3.19
N PRO A 152 -30.40 -4.79 -2.36
CA PRO A 152 -29.18 -4.04 -2.04
C PRO A 152 -28.10 -4.86 -1.32
N ASN A 153 -28.48 -6.03 -0.80
CA ASN A 153 -27.64 -6.93 -0.02
C ASN A 153 -27.18 -8.18 -0.80
N VAL A 154 -27.45 -8.24 -2.11
CA VAL A 154 -26.89 -9.31 -2.93
C VAL A 154 -25.36 -9.21 -2.89
N ASP A 155 -24.70 -10.35 -2.68
CA ASP A 155 -23.24 -10.44 -2.70
C ASP A 155 -22.58 -9.37 -1.82
N ASP A 156 -23.01 -9.32 -0.55
CA ASP A 156 -22.51 -8.40 0.47
C ASP A 156 -22.48 -6.91 0.04
N GLY A 157 -23.43 -6.53 -0.82
CA GLY A 157 -23.57 -5.16 -1.30
C GLY A 157 -22.70 -4.82 -2.52
N TYR A 158 -22.11 -5.80 -3.21
CA TYR A 158 -21.28 -5.62 -4.40
C TYR A 158 -21.90 -4.66 -5.42
N ALA A 159 -23.20 -4.84 -5.69
CA ALA A 159 -24.00 -4.08 -6.64
C ALA A 159 -24.02 -2.55 -6.39
N MET A 160 -23.66 -2.09 -5.19
CA MET A 160 -23.60 -0.68 -4.81
C MET A 160 -22.70 0.14 -5.76
N ARG A 161 -21.62 -0.47 -6.27
CA ARG A 161 -20.68 0.16 -7.20
C ARG A 161 -21.28 0.50 -8.57
N PHE A 162 -22.41 -0.12 -8.93
CA PHE A 162 -23.11 0.15 -10.18
C PHE A 162 -24.42 0.91 -9.93
N TYR A 163 -25.29 0.36 -9.08
CA TYR A 163 -26.59 0.96 -8.78
C TYR A 163 -26.45 2.27 -8.02
N GLY A 164 -25.65 2.30 -6.95
CA GLY A 164 -25.47 3.48 -6.12
C GLY A 164 -24.89 4.66 -6.88
N VAL A 165 -23.82 4.41 -7.64
CA VAL A 165 -23.18 5.41 -8.53
C VAL A 165 -24.19 5.89 -9.59
N GLY A 166 -24.91 4.97 -10.22
CA GLY A 166 -25.93 5.29 -11.23
C GLY A 166 -27.10 6.10 -10.67
N PHE A 167 -27.51 5.89 -9.41
CA PHE A 167 -28.53 6.70 -8.77
C PHE A 167 -28.08 8.15 -8.63
N GLY A 168 -26.85 8.41 -8.20
CA GLY A 168 -26.34 9.78 -8.03
C GLY A 168 -26.14 10.50 -9.36
N LEU A 169 -25.29 9.93 -10.23
CA LEU A 169 -24.96 10.52 -11.53
C LEU A 169 -26.18 10.61 -12.45
N GLY A 170 -26.99 9.54 -12.53
CA GLY A 170 -28.21 9.52 -13.34
C GLY A 170 -29.24 10.54 -12.87
N TYR A 171 -29.42 10.71 -11.56
CA TYR A 171 -30.29 11.74 -11.00
C TYR A 171 -29.82 13.14 -11.39
N ASP A 172 -28.52 13.41 -11.26
CA ASP A 172 -27.93 14.71 -11.55
C ASP A 172 -28.01 15.06 -13.05
N TRP A 173 -27.62 14.12 -13.91
CA TRP A 173 -27.55 14.32 -15.35
C TRP A 173 -28.92 14.31 -16.04
N LEU A 174 -29.96 13.77 -15.39
CA LEU A 174 -31.33 13.74 -15.94
C LEU A 174 -32.30 14.62 -15.14
N TYR A 175 -31.81 15.45 -14.21
CA TYR A 175 -32.61 16.17 -13.23
C TYR A 175 -33.84 16.88 -13.83
N ASP A 176 -33.66 17.54 -14.97
CA ASP A 176 -34.72 18.32 -15.63
C ASP A 176 -35.71 17.49 -16.46
N LEU A 177 -35.39 16.22 -16.74
CA LEU A 177 -36.30 15.26 -17.35
C LEU A 177 -37.14 14.50 -16.31
N LEU A 178 -36.65 14.40 -15.07
CA LEU A 178 -37.33 13.68 -14.01
C LEU A 178 -38.47 14.51 -13.41
N THR A 179 -39.65 13.90 -13.28
CA THR A 179 -40.75 14.47 -12.49
C THR A 179 -40.41 14.47 -11.00
N PRO A 180 -41.05 15.34 -10.17
CA PRO A 180 -40.82 15.33 -8.72
C PRO A 180 -41.05 13.96 -8.05
N ALA A 181 -42.03 13.19 -8.54
CA ALA A 181 -42.31 11.85 -8.03
C ALA A 181 -41.19 10.86 -8.38
N GLN A 182 -40.66 10.92 -9.61
CA GLN A 182 -39.52 10.11 -10.03
C GLN A 182 -38.26 10.47 -9.23
N ARG A 183 -38.00 11.78 -9.03
CA ARG A 183 -36.90 12.24 -8.17
C ARG A 183 -37.02 11.67 -6.76
N THR A 184 -38.23 11.72 -6.19
CA THR A 184 -38.53 11.11 -4.88
C THR A 184 -38.25 9.63 -4.85
N GLN A 185 -38.68 8.88 -5.86
CA GLN A 185 -38.44 7.45 -5.95
C GLN A 185 -36.94 7.14 -6.01
N VAL A 186 -36.18 7.83 -6.87
CA VAL A 186 -34.74 7.59 -7.05
C VAL A 186 -33.98 7.83 -5.74
N TYR A 187 -34.14 8.99 -5.10
CA TYR A 187 -33.38 9.25 -3.86
C TYR A 187 -33.86 8.39 -2.69
N THR A 188 -35.13 7.96 -2.67
CA THR A 188 -35.64 7.06 -1.61
C THR A 188 -35.00 5.68 -1.74
N THR A 189 -34.95 5.13 -2.96
CA THR A 189 -34.27 3.87 -3.23
C THR A 189 -32.77 3.99 -2.94
N ALA A 190 -32.11 5.06 -3.40
CA ALA A 190 -30.69 5.32 -3.15
C ALA A 190 -30.34 5.39 -1.66
N ASN A 191 -31.17 6.08 -0.85
CA ASN A 191 -30.99 6.14 0.60
C ASN A 191 -31.09 4.76 1.25
N ALA A 192 -31.98 3.89 0.76
CA ALA A 192 -32.12 2.53 1.27
C ALA A 192 -30.86 1.70 0.98
N TRP A 193 -30.26 1.86 -0.20
CA TRP A 193 -29.00 1.20 -0.57
C TRP A 193 -27.82 1.65 0.29
N VAL A 194 -27.65 2.98 0.47
CA VAL A 194 -26.62 3.55 1.37
C VAL A 194 -26.79 2.99 2.79
N THR A 195 -28.02 3.01 3.31
CA THR A 195 -28.32 2.47 4.65
C THR A 195 -28.00 0.99 4.73
N SER A 196 -28.35 0.21 3.70
CA SER A 196 -28.08 -1.23 3.65
C SER A 196 -26.58 -1.50 3.79
N PHE A 197 -25.76 -0.90 2.92
CA PHE A 197 -24.31 -1.10 2.91
C PHE A 197 -23.67 -0.71 4.25
N GLU A 198 -24.04 0.44 4.82
CA GLU A 198 -23.54 0.91 6.12
C GLU A 198 -23.89 -0.03 7.28
N THR A 199 -24.92 -0.87 7.13
CA THR A 199 -25.31 -1.87 8.14
C THR A 199 -24.75 -3.28 7.88
N GLN A 200 -24.28 -3.60 6.67
CA GLN A 200 -23.84 -4.96 6.30
C GLN A 200 -22.42 -5.33 6.76
N THR A 201 -21.63 -4.39 7.28
CA THR A 201 -20.28 -4.56 7.85
C THR A 201 -19.18 -5.11 6.93
N PHE A 202 -19.49 -5.87 5.87
CA PHE A 202 -18.51 -6.43 4.95
C PHE A 202 -17.71 -5.32 4.26
N GLU A 203 -16.38 -5.37 4.41
CA GLU A 203 -15.42 -4.41 3.84
C GLU A 203 -15.66 -2.92 4.16
N TYR A 204 -16.64 -2.58 4.98
CA TYR A 204 -17.03 -1.20 5.25
C TYR A 204 -15.89 -0.38 5.86
N ASN A 205 -15.05 -1.00 6.69
CA ASN A 205 -13.94 -0.31 7.36
C ASN A 205 -12.61 -0.36 6.58
N HIS A 206 -12.62 -0.85 5.34
CA HIS A 206 -11.42 -1.13 4.55
C HIS A 206 -11.39 -0.25 3.29
N PRO A 207 -10.83 0.96 3.36
CA PRO A 207 -10.97 1.97 2.31
C PRO A 207 -10.29 1.64 0.97
N GLN A 208 -9.45 0.62 0.94
CA GLN A 208 -8.79 0.06 -0.23
C GLN A 208 -9.54 -1.13 -0.86
N SER A 209 -10.65 -1.57 -0.27
CA SER A 209 -11.48 -2.62 -0.87
C SER A 209 -12.26 -2.06 -2.07
N ASN A 210 -12.34 -2.82 -3.15
CA ASN A 210 -13.23 -2.55 -4.27
C ASN A 210 -14.71 -2.37 -3.86
N TYR A 211 -15.19 -3.04 -2.80
CA TYR A 211 -16.55 -2.85 -2.26
C TYR A 211 -16.70 -1.47 -1.61
N PHE A 212 -15.76 -1.11 -0.74
CA PHE A 212 -15.77 0.20 -0.11
C PHE A 212 -15.66 1.32 -1.15
N ALA A 213 -14.78 1.18 -2.14
CA ALA A 213 -14.59 2.17 -3.19
C ALA A 213 -15.93 2.47 -3.90
N GLY A 214 -16.69 1.43 -4.27
CA GLY A 214 -18.01 1.57 -4.86
C GLY A 214 -19.00 2.31 -3.96
N TYR A 215 -19.07 1.96 -2.67
CA TYR A 215 -19.89 2.68 -1.68
C TYR A 215 -19.44 4.15 -1.51
N PHE A 216 -18.14 4.39 -1.46
CA PHE A 216 -17.55 5.72 -1.29
C PHE A 216 -17.97 6.63 -2.45
N HIS A 217 -17.88 6.15 -3.68
CA HIS A 217 -18.37 6.88 -4.85
C HIS A 217 -19.88 7.08 -4.82
N ALA A 218 -20.65 6.00 -4.62
CA ALA A 218 -22.10 6.05 -4.59
C ALA A 218 -22.61 7.08 -3.57
N LYS A 219 -22.06 7.09 -2.35
CA LYS A 219 -22.47 8.03 -1.30
C LYS A 219 -22.15 9.48 -1.65
N ALA A 220 -21.00 9.76 -2.28
CA ALA A 220 -20.68 11.10 -2.77
C ALA A 220 -21.70 11.55 -3.83
N ALA A 221 -21.87 10.75 -4.87
CA ALA A 221 -22.73 11.05 -6.01
C ALA A 221 -24.20 11.21 -5.58
N ILE A 222 -24.72 10.32 -4.71
CA ILE A 222 -26.09 10.42 -4.19
C ILE A 222 -26.25 11.70 -3.35
N ALA A 223 -25.33 11.97 -2.43
CA ALA A 223 -25.45 13.11 -1.53
C ALA A 223 -25.33 14.44 -2.27
N LEU A 224 -24.36 14.59 -3.17
CA LEU A 224 -24.15 15.81 -3.95
C LEU A 224 -25.22 15.97 -5.05
N GLY A 225 -25.52 14.89 -5.78
CA GLY A 225 -26.52 14.90 -6.85
C GLY A 225 -27.89 15.27 -6.30
N THR A 226 -28.34 14.62 -5.24
CA THR A 226 -29.71 14.86 -4.71
C THR A 226 -29.81 16.05 -3.74
N TYR A 227 -28.72 16.81 -3.55
CA TYR A 227 -28.67 17.92 -2.61
C TYR A 227 -29.70 19.02 -2.93
N GLY A 228 -30.58 19.31 -1.97
CA GLY A 228 -31.67 20.27 -2.10
C GLY A 228 -33.06 19.64 -2.26
N ASP A 229 -33.14 18.44 -2.84
CA ASP A 229 -34.39 17.68 -3.01
C ASP A 229 -34.50 16.52 -2.00
N ASN A 230 -33.39 15.84 -1.69
CA ASN A 230 -33.35 14.71 -0.76
C ASN A 230 -33.13 15.18 0.70
N PRO A 231 -34.06 14.91 1.63
CA PRO A 231 -33.90 15.29 3.04
C PRO A 231 -32.67 14.69 3.73
N SER A 232 -32.17 13.54 3.26
CA SER A 232 -31.01 12.85 3.83
C SER A 232 -29.68 13.38 3.28
N ALA A 233 -29.68 14.07 2.14
CA ALA A 233 -28.46 14.46 1.43
C ALA A 233 -27.52 15.36 2.26
N PRO A 234 -27.99 16.37 3.03
CA PRO A 234 -27.08 17.18 3.84
C PRO A 234 -26.31 16.37 4.90
N ALA A 235 -26.96 15.40 5.54
CA ALA A 235 -26.33 14.56 6.55
C ALA A 235 -25.36 13.56 5.90
N GLN A 236 -25.75 12.95 4.77
CA GLN A 236 -24.89 12.04 4.02
C GLN A 236 -23.65 12.75 3.46
N TRP A 237 -23.80 13.97 2.94
CA TRP A 237 -22.68 14.79 2.45
C TRP A 237 -21.72 15.15 3.57
N SER A 238 -22.26 15.58 4.72
CA SER A 238 -21.45 15.85 5.91
C SER A 238 -20.67 14.61 6.33
N ASP A 239 -21.33 13.46 6.44
CA ASP A 239 -20.67 12.21 6.85
C ASP A 239 -19.59 11.77 5.86
N TRP A 240 -19.89 11.83 4.56
CA TRP A 240 -18.93 11.50 3.52
C TRP A 240 -17.68 12.36 3.63
N TYR A 241 -17.85 13.68 3.71
CA TYR A 241 -16.73 14.61 3.71
C TYR A 241 -15.88 14.52 5.00
N THR A 242 -16.53 14.45 6.16
CA THR A 242 -15.82 14.48 7.44
C THR A 242 -15.32 13.12 7.90
N HIS A 243 -16.15 12.08 7.81
CA HIS A 243 -15.83 10.76 8.35
C HIS A 243 -15.23 9.85 7.28
N GLN A 244 -15.92 9.67 6.15
CA GLN A 244 -15.47 8.72 5.12
C GLN A 244 -14.18 9.21 4.44
N PHE A 245 -14.17 10.46 3.98
CA PHE A 245 -12.98 11.04 3.36
C PHE A 245 -11.94 11.47 4.40
N GLY A 246 -12.29 12.45 5.24
CA GLY A 246 -11.34 13.11 6.13
C GLY A 246 -10.73 12.26 7.24
N GLN A 247 -11.43 11.24 7.73
CA GLN A 247 -10.95 10.40 8.85
C GLN A 247 -10.57 8.98 8.44
N ARG A 248 -11.01 8.51 7.27
CA ARG A 248 -10.79 7.12 6.84
C ARG A 248 -9.96 7.04 5.57
N VAL A 249 -10.46 7.55 4.43
CA VAL A 249 -9.77 7.44 3.13
C VAL A 249 -8.47 8.24 3.12
N GLN A 250 -8.51 9.54 3.43
CA GLN A 250 -7.34 10.40 3.27
C GLN A 250 -6.15 9.94 4.14
N PRO A 251 -6.32 9.61 5.44
CA PRO A 251 -5.21 9.10 6.25
C PRO A 251 -4.70 7.74 5.79
N PHE A 252 -5.60 6.81 5.45
CA PHE A 252 -5.21 5.48 4.99
C PHE A 252 -4.38 5.56 3.71
N TYR A 253 -4.82 6.35 2.73
CA TYR A 253 -4.13 6.44 1.44
C TYR A 253 -2.79 7.17 1.57
N ALA A 254 -2.71 8.21 2.40
CA ALA A 254 -1.45 8.88 2.71
C ALA A 254 -0.42 7.91 3.35
N GLN A 255 -0.89 6.94 4.14
CA GLN A 255 -0.03 5.95 4.77
C GLN A 255 0.32 4.78 3.83
N HIS A 256 -0.65 4.26 3.08
CA HIS A 256 -0.54 2.95 2.43
C HIS A 256 -0.49 3.00 0.90
N LEU A 257 -0.83 4.13 0.27
CA LEU A 257 -0.92 4.24 -1.20
C LEU A 257 -0.28 5.52 -1.76
N THR A 258 0.54 6.21 -0.96
CA THR A 258 1.43 7.27 -1.46
C THR A 258 2.36 6.72 -2.54
N GLY A 259 2.43 7.40 -3.68
CA GLY A 259 3.16 6.91 -4.85
C GLY A 259 2.35 5.95 -5.74
N GLY A 260 1.05 5.79 -5.46
CA GLY A 260 0.09 5.09 -6.29
C GLY A 260 0.06 3.57 -6.06
N GLY A 261 -0.70 2.89 -6.92
CA GLY A 261 -0.91 1.46 -6.89
C GLY A 261 -2.22 1.05 -6.22
N TRP A 262 -2.58 -0.23 -6.30
CA TRP A 262 -3.79 -0.78 -5.69
C TRP A 262 -3.51 -2.21 -5.22
N PRO A 263 -3.88 -2.56 -3.98
CA PRO A 263 -3.48 -3.84 -3.39
C PRO A 263 -4.27 -5.05 -3.95
N GLU A 264 -5.39 -4.85 -4.65
CA GLU A 264 -6.20 -5.94 -5.24
C GLU A 264 -5.85 -6.24 -6.71
N GLY A 265 -4.67 -5.83 -7.18
CA GLY A 265 -4.14 -6.20 -8.49
C GLY A 265 -4.69 -5.40 -9.67
N PHE A 266 -3.78 -5.01 -10.58
CA PHE A 266 -4.10 -4.16 -11.74
C PHE A 266 -4.84 -4.85 -12.87
N ALA A 267 -4.66 -6.17 -13.00
CA ALA A 267 -5.41 -6.96 -13.97
C ALA A 267 -6.71 -7.56 -13.36
N ASN A 268 -7.03 -7.20 -12.11
CA ASN A 268 -8.20 -7.66 -11.40
C ASN A 268 -9.10 -6.47 -10.97
N TYR A 269 -9.11 -6.09 -9.70
CA TYR A 269 -10.07 -5.10 -9.18
C TYR A 269 -9.59 -3.64 -9.18
N ALA A 270 -8.30 -3.38 -9.41
CA ALA A 270 -7.78 -2.02 -9.41
C ALA A 270 -8.50 -1.07 -10.39
N PRO A 271 -8.85 -1.44 -11.64
CA PRO A 271 -9.44 -0.48 -12.57
C PRO A 271 -10.73 0.15 -12.01
N LEU A 272 -11.65 -0.67 -11.52
CA LEU A 272 -12.92 -0.20 -10.95
C LEU A 272 -12.72 0.45 -9.57
N GLY A 273 -11.79 -0.07 -8.75
CA GLY A 273 -11.43 0.54 -7.47
C GLY A 273 -10.87 1.96 -7.65
N ILE A 274 -9.87 2.12 -8.51
CA ILE A 274 -9.25 3.41 -8.84
C ILE A 274 -10.29 4.38 -9.41
N LEU A 275 -11.16 3.92 -10.32
CA LEU A 275 -12.26 4.75 -10.86
C LEU A 275 -13.15 5.31 -9.74
N ASN A 276 -13.64 4.43 -8.88
CA ASN A 276 -14.53 4.79 -7.78
C ASN A 276 -13.84 5.63 -6.69
N MET A 277 -12.51 5.60 -6.60
CA MET A 277 -11.75 6.47 -5.68
C MET A 277 -11.33 7.81 -6.31
N THR A 278 -11.42 7.93 -7.63
CA THR A 278 -10.96 9.10 -8.39
C THR A 278 -12.11 10.07 -8.71
N LEU A 279 -13.18 9.58 -9.34
CA LEU A 279 -14.29 10.42 -9.79
C LEU A 279 -14.95 11.25 -8.68
N PRO A 280 -15.11 10.75 -7.43
CA PRO A 280 -15.71 11.55 -6.36
C PRO A 280 -14.97 12.86 -6.09
N ALA A 281 -13.63 12.90 -6.26
CA ALA A 281 -12.89 14.13 -6.07
C ALA A 281 -13.27 15.19 -7.10
N ARG A 282 -13.48 14.79 -8.36
CA ARG A 282 -13.95 15.66 -9.43
C ARG A 282 -15.39 16.10 -9.18
N GLU A 283 -16.26 15.20 -8.73
CA GLU A 283 -17.64 15.54 -8.34
C GLU A 283 -17.70 16.59 -7.22
N VAL A 284 -16.85 16.45 -6.20
CA VAL A 284 -16.73 17.44 -5.12
C VAL A 284 -16.28 18.79 -5.69
N MET A 285 -15.28 18.79 -6.56
CA MET A 285 -14.78 20.01 -7.20
C MET A 285 -15.86 20.69 -8.04
N THR A 286 -16.58 19.95 -8.89
CA THR A 286 -17.61 20.54 -9.76
C THR A 286 -18.87 20.98 -9.01
N ALA A 287 -19.26 20.27 -7.95
CA ALA A 287 -20.47 20.58 -7.18
C ALA A 287 -20.27 21.70 -6.15
N THR A 288 -19.05 21.84 -5.61
CA THR A 288 -18.76 22.73 -4.47
C THR A 288 -17.67 23.76 -4.73
N GLY A 289 -16.85 23.58 -5.77
CA GLY A 289 -15.65 24.37 -6.02
C GLY A 289 -14.46 24.03 -5.12
N THR A 290 -14.52 22.92 -4.37
CA THR A 290 -13.48 22.53 -3.41
C THR A 290 -12.50 21.53 -4.03
N ASP A 291 -11.22 21.90 -4.12
CA ASP A 291 -10.14 21.00 -4.49
C ASP A 291 -9.70 20.18 -3.27
N ILE A 292 -9.99 18.87 -3.30
CA ILE A 292 -9.57 17.92 -2.26
C ILE A 292 -8.32 17.11 -2.65
N ILE A 293 -7.80 17.29 -3.87
CA ILE A 293 -6.59 16.61 -4.37
C ILE A 293 -5.33 17.38 -3.97
N HIS A 294 -5.35 18.71 -4.13
CA HIS A 294 -4.22 19.59 -3.83
C HIS A 294 -4.35 20.49 -2.58
N PRO A 295 -5.08 20.13 -1.50
CA PRO A 295 -5.16 20.99 -0.34
C PRO A 295 -3.78 21.08 0.34
N ALA A 296 -3.38 22.31 0.67
CA ALA A 296 -2.07 22.58 1.26
C ALA A 296 -1.80 21.86 2.60
N ALA A 297 -2.86 21.49 3.34
CA ALA A 297 -2.73 20.91 4.67
C ALA A 297 -2.68 19.39 4.70
N ALA A 298 -3.25 18.70 3.69
CA ALA A 298 -3.52 17.27 3.73
C ALA A 298 -3.85 16.73 2.32
N PRO A 299 -2.88 16.72 1.38
CA PRO A 299 -3.15 16.34 -0.01
C PRO A 299 -3.63 14.89 -0.13
N TYR A 300 -4.50 14.63 -1.10
CA TYR A 300 -4.94 13.29 -1.50
C TYR A 300 -4.46 13.05 -2.93
N SER A 301 -3.15 12.80 -3.07
CA SER A 301 -2.48 12.65 -4.37
C SER A 301 -2.76 11.33 -5.08
N PHE A 302 -3.41 10.38 -4.39
CA PHE A 302 -3.62 9.02 -4.89
C PHE A 302 -4.13 8.94 -6.34
N PRO A 303 -5.15 9.71 -6.77
CA PRO A 303 -5.60 9.66 -8.16
C PRO A 303 -4.50 10.03 -9.18
N LEU A 304 -3.58 10.91 -8.79
CA LEU A 304 -2.49 11.39 -9.65
C LEU A 304 -1.27 10.47 -9.61
N ASP A 305 -0.95 9.92 -8.44
CA ASP A 305 0.25 9.08 -8.24
C ASP A 305 0.13 7.73 -8.98
N ASN A 306 -1.09 7.30 -9.30
CA ASN A 306 -1.32 6.11 -10.14
C ASN A 306 -0.72 6.23 -11.54
N ALA A 307 -0.52 7.45 -12.06
CA ALA A 307 0.16 7.65 -13.34
C ALA A 307 1.60 7.13 -13.30
N ASP A 308 2.36 7.47 -12.25
CA ASP A 308 3.73 6.97 -12.08
C ASP A 308 3.76 5.48 -11.81
N TYR A 309 2.91 5.02 -10.89
CA TYR A 309 2.84 3.61 -10.58
C TYR A 309 2.60 2.80 -11.86
N MET A 310 1.62 3.22 -12.67
CA MET A 310 1.28 2.50 -13.90
C MET A 310 2.44 2.50 -14.91
N ILE A 311 3.08 3.65 -15.16
CA ILE A 311 4.22 3.72 -16.08
C ILE A 311 5.38 2.83 -15.62
N HIS A 312 5.76 2.91 -14.34
CA HIS A 312 6.95 2.28 -13.82
C HIS A 312 6.80 0.77 -13.58
N PHE A 313 5.60 0.31 -13.23
CA PHE A 313 5.28 -1.10 -12.99
C PHE A 313 4.80 -1.85 -14.25
N THR A 314 4.66 -1.17 -15.39
CA THR A 314 4.49 -1.84 -16.68
C THR A 314 5.82 -2.40 -17.17
N TRP A 315 5.80 -3.63 -17.69
CA TRP A 315 6.97 -4.26 -18.29
C TRP A 315 7.53 -3.41 -19.45
N PRO A 316 8.81 -3.54 -19.80
CA PRO A 316 9.40 -2.76 -20.87
C PRO A 316 8.70 -2.99 -22.23
N SER A 317 8.17 -4.18 -22.48
CA SER A 317 7.39 -4.47 -23.70
C SER A 317 6.08 -3.68 -23.83
N ARG A 318 5.61 -3.05 -22.75
CA ARG A 318 4.29 -2.38 -22.62
C ARG A 318 3.08 -3.30 -22.69
N ALA A 319 3.27 -4.54 -23.15
CA ALA A 319 2.20 -5.52 -23.30
C ALA A 319 1.68 -6.05 -21.95
N TYR A 320 2.54 -6.16 -20.94
CA TYR A 320 2.19 -6.69 -19.63
C TYR A 320 2.42 -5.70 -18.51
N PHE A 321 1.50 -5.70 -17.56
CA PHE A 321 1.64 -5.06 -16.28
C PHE A 321 2.27 -6.01 -15.26
N ASP A 322 2.86 -5.50 -14.18
CA ASP A 322 3.26 -6.32 -13.02
C ASP A 322 2.05 -7.12 -12.51
N ASP A 323 2.08 -8.42 -12.76
CA ASP A 323 0.98 -9.38 -12.59
C ASP A 323 0.80 -9.85 -11.15
N ARG A 324 1.46 -9.20 -10.18
CA ARG A 324 1.18 -9.41 -8.75
C ARG A 324 -0.30 -9.19 -8.41
N ASP A 325 -0.76 -9.89 -7.37
CA ASP A 325 -2.14 -9.81 -6.86
C ASP A 325 -3.22 -10.13 -7.92
N MET A 326 -2.84 -10.89 -8.95
CA MET A 326 -3.77 -11.33 -9.99
C MET A 326 -4.39 -12.67 -9.62
N ASN A 327 -5.71 -12.68 -9.43
CA ASN A 327 -6.43 -13.82 -8.81
C ASN A 327 -7.38 -14.50 -9.78
N HIS A 328 -7.94 -13.76 -10.74
CA HIS A 328 -8.88 -14.31 -11.69
C HIS A 328 -8.22 -14.52 -13.04
N ALA A 329 -8.39 -15.72 -13.58
CA ALA A 329 -8.24 -15.90 -15.00
C ALA A 329 -9.49 -15.37 -15.72
N ASP A 330 -9.45 -15.35 -17.05
CA ASP A 330 -10.57 -14.92 -17.86
C ASP A 330 -11.85 -15.74 -17.59
N GLY A 331 -12.90 -15.07 -17.11
CA GLY A 331 -14.20 -15.67 -16.80
C GLY A 331 -15.33 -14.70 -16.40
N SER A 332 -15.03 -13.42 -16.15
CA SER A 332 -16.05 -12.41 -15.83
C SER A 332 -16.56 -11.69 -17.09
N ALA A 333 -17.80 -11.18 -17.05
CA ALA A 333 -18.47 -10.48 -18.15
C ALA A 333 -17.81 -9.13 -18.54
N ILE A 334 -16.74 -8.72 -17.86
CA ILE A 334 -16.03 -7.43 -17.99
C ILE A 334 -14.91 -7.42 -19.05
N GLY A 335 -14.83 -8.42 -19.94
CA GLY A 335 -14.04 -8.29 -21.20
C GLY A 335 -12.52 -8.20 -21.06
N ILE A 336 -11.98 -8.47 -19.87
CA ILE A 336 -10.54 -8.62 -19.62
C ILE A 336 -10.07 -9.95 -20.25
N GLY A 337 -9.55 -9.91 -21.48
CA GLY A 337 -8.73 -11.01 -22.03
C GLY A 337 -7.39 -11.20 -21.30
N MET A 338 -6.45 -11.93 -21.93
CA MET A 338 -5.22 -12.50 -21.33
C MET A 338 -4.75 -11.81 -20.03
N PRO A 339 -4.82 -12.50 -18.88
CA PRO A 339 -4.35 -12.00 -17.59
C PRO A 339 -2.97 -11.36 -17.64
N GLY A 340 -2.78 -10.28 -16.88
CA GLY A 340 -1.54 -9.50 -16.86
C GLY A 340 -1.37 -8.54 -18.04
N THR A 341 -2.22 -8.58 -19.08
CA THR A 341 -2.16 -7.60 -20.19
C THR A 341 -2.45 -6.19 -19.69
N THR A 342 -1.62 -5.22 -20.07
CA THR A 342 -1.80 -3.82 -19.67
C THR A 342 -3.13 -3.28 -20.21
N GLN A 343 -3.98 -2.75 -19.33
CA GLN A 343 -5.32 -2.28 -19.71
C GLN A 343 -5.28 -0.86 -20.30
N VAL A 344 -5.72 -0.72 -21.55
CA VAL A 344 -5.76 0.59 -22.23
C VAL A 344 -6.78 1.50 -21.57
N GLY A 345 -7.97 1.00 -21.24
CA GLY A 345 -9.04 1.79 -20.65
C GLY A 345 -8.69 2.41 -19.29
N LEU A 346 -7.88 1.74 -18.47
CA LEU A 346 -7.40 2.34 -17.22
C LEU A 346 -6.45 3.51 -17.50
N ALA A 347 -5.55 3.38 -18.48
CA ALA A 347 -4.67 4.48 -18.88
C ALA A 347 -5.46 5.64 -19.52
N GLU A 348 -6.48 5.37 -20.35
CA GLU A 348 -7.35 6.42 -20.90
C GLU A 348 -8.03 7.23 -19.79
N MET A 349 -8.57 6.54 -18.78
CA MET A 349 -9.16 7.19 -17.60
C MET A 349 -8.13 8.02 -16.82
N ILE A 350 -6.97 7.44 -16.48
CA ILE A 350 -5.93 8.15 -15.72
C ILE A 350 -5.47 9.38 -16.50
N LEU A 351 -5.30 9.29 -17.82
CA LEU A 351 -4.90 10.42 -18.66
C LEU A 351 -5.87 11.60 -18.56
N GLY A 352 -7.18 11.33 -18.61
CA GLY A 352 -8.20 12.37 -18.47
C GLY A 352 -8.19 13.02 -17.10
N GLU A 353 -8.10 12.22 -16.04
CA GLU A 353 -8.10 12.73 -14.67
C GLU A 353 -6.83 13.53 -14.35
N ILE A 354 -5.63 13.05 -14.70
CA ILE A 354 -4.42 13.87 -14.52
C ILE A 354 -4.44 15.12 -15.40
N GLY A 355 -5.14 15.09 -16.54
CA GLY A 355 -5.42 16.25 -17.39
C GLY A 355 -6.32 17.27 -16.72
N TYR A 356 -7.45 16.84 -16.16
CA TYR A 356 -8.39 17.67 -15.40
C TYR A 356 -7.71 18.36 -14.22
N TRP A 357 -6.91 17.59 -13.47
CA TRP A 357 -6.14 18.06 -12.32
C TRP A 357 -4.82 18.78 -12.68
N LYS A 358 -4.56 19.00 -13.98
CA LYS A 358 -3.41 19.78 -14.50
C LYS A 358 -2.05 19.24 -14.04
N SER A 359 -1.92 17.93 -13.96
CA SER A 359 -0.65 17.28 -13.65
C SER A 359 0.42 17.62 -14.71
N PRO A 360 1.67 17.87 -14.33
CA PRO A 360 2.77 18.02 -15.29
C PRO A 360 3.06 16.72 -16.06
N LYS A 361 2.48 15.59 -15.65
CA LYS A 361 2.74 14.26 -16.22
C LYS A 361 1.84 13.92 -17.42
N VAL A 362 0.88 14.77 -17.75
CA VAL A 362 -0.06 14.57 -18.86
C VAL A 362 0.66 14.18 -20.16
N GLY A 363 1.70 14.93 -20.53
CA GLY A 363 2.39 14.68 -21.80
C GLY A 363 3.15 13.35 -21.85
N VAL A 364 3.81 12.98 -20.75
CA VAL A 364 4.57 11.72 -20.69
C VAL A 364 3.66 10.51 -20.53
N PHE A 365 2.57 10.65 -19.77
CA PHE A 365 1.57 9.60 -19.64
C PHE A 365 0.81 9.37 -20.96
N HIS A 366 0.59 10.43 -21.75
CA HIS A 366 0.01 10.29 -23.09
C HIS A 366 0.93 9.52 -24.04
N GLU A 367 2.26 9.71 -23.98
CA GLU A 367 3.19 8.87 -24.75
C GLU A 367 3.12 7.40 -24.30
N TYR A 368 3.12 7.16 -22.99
CA TYR A 368 2.94 5.82 -22.43
C TYR A 368 1.65 5.14 -22.92
N LEU A 369 0.50 5.83 -22.89
CA LEU A 369 -0.76 5.32 -23.39
C LEU A 369 -0.66 4.92 -24.88
N ASN A 370 -0.03 5.73 -25.71
CA ASN A 370 0.18 5.42 -27.13
C ASN A 370 1.03 4.15 -27.33
N GLU A 371 2.10 3.99 -26.54
CA GLU A 371 2.94 2.78 -26.58
C GLU A 371 2.16 1.54 -26.10
N VAL A 372 1.39 1.64 -25.02
CA VAL A 372 0.56 0.54 -24.50
C VAL A 372 -0.51 0.15 -25.51
N SER A 373 -1.28 1.11 -26.03
CA SER A 373 -2.31 0.86 -27.04
C SER A 373 -1.74 0.16 -28.27
N THR A 374 -0.52 0.51 -28.68
CA THR A 374 0.18 -0.17 -29.79
C THR A 374 0.58 -1.58 -29.42
N ALA A 375 1.20 -1.78 -28.24
CA ALA A 375 1.70 -3.07 -27.79
C ALA A 375 0.61 -4.10 -27.51
N THR A 376 -0.57 -3.64 -27.10
CA THR A 376 -1.71 -4.50 -26.76
C THR A 376 -2.80 -4.54 -27.83
N ASN A 377 -2.61 -3.82 -28.95
CA ASN A 377 -3.61 -3.67 -30.01
C ASN A 377 -4.96 -3.14 -29.49
N GLY A 378 -4.92 -2.13 -28.60
CA GLY A 378 -6.12 -1.49 -28.04
C GLY A 378 -6.87 -2.35 -27.01
N PHE A 379 -6.17 -3.29 -26.35
CA PHE A 379 -6.79 -4.23 -25.42
C PHE A 379 -7.56 -3.54 -24.29
N ASN A 380 -8.83 -3.94 -24.12
CA ASN A 380 -9.72 -3.46 -23.07
C ASN A 380 -9.78 -1.92 -22.97
N SER A 381 -10.10 -1.25 -24.08
CA SER A 381 -10.31 0.20 -24.13
C SER A 381 -11.49 0.61 -23.23
N SER A 382 -11.51 1.86 -22.76
CA SER A 382 -12.59 2.39 -21.93
C SER A 382 -13.95 2.32 -22.63
N ASP A 383 -15.01 2.22 -21.83
CA ASP A 383 -16.38 2.43 -22.33
C ASP A 383 -16.46 3.77 -23.10
N PRO A 384 -17.19 3.84 -24.23
CA PRO A 384 -17.22 5.05 -25.06
C PRO A 384 -17.68 6.33 -24.36
N TRP A 385 -18.51 6.24 -23.31
CA TRP A 385 -18.89 7.41 -22.52
C TRP A 385 -17.70 7.98 -21.72
N LEU A 386 -16.87 7.11 -21.14
CA LEU A 386 -15.69 7.50 -20.37
C LEU A 386 -14.60 7.99 -21.33
N LEU A 387 -14.43 7.30 -22.45
CA LEU A 387 -13.48 7.71 -23.50
C LEU A 387 -13.80 9.12 -24.02
N PHE A 388 -15.07 9.40 -24.31
CA PHE A 388 -15.52 10.74 -24.76
C PHE A 388 -15.39 11.82 -23.68
N LEU A 389 -15.52 11.43 -22.40
CA LEU A 389 -15.38 12.33 -21.26
C LEU A 389 -13.91 12.69 -20.95
N GLU A 390 -13.04 11.69 -20.98
CA GLU A 390 -11.67 11.77 -20.42
C GLU A 390 -10.60 12.08 -21.46
N THR A 391 -10.79 11.66 -22.72
CA THR A 391 -9.70 11.76 -23.70
C THR A 391 -9.77 13.03 -24.54
N ASN A 392 -8.59 13.61 -24.72
CA ASN A 392 -8.36 14.67 -25.70
C ASN A 392 -7.18 14.24 -26.60
N PRO A 393 -7.46 13.73 -27.82
CA PRO A 393 -6.42 13.25 -28.73
C PRO A 393 -5.40 14.30 -29.15
N ALA A 394 -5.73 15.59 -28.99
CA ALA A 394 -4.81 16.70 -29.30
C ALA A 394 -3.79 16.99 -28.18
N THR A 395 -3.85 16.25 -27.07
CA THR A 395 -2.90 16.39 -25.95
C THR A 395 -1.48 16.15 -26.46
N PRO A 396 -0.52 17.07 -26.26
CA PRO A 396 0.86 16.86 -26.68
C PRO A 396 1.51 15.69 -25.93
N THR A 397 2.44 14.98 -26.57
CA THR A 397 3.26 13.96 -25.91
C THR A 397 4.60 14.53 -25.43
N THR A 398 5.22 13.87 -24.45
CA THR A 398 6.58 14.16 -23.96
C THR A 398 7.30 12.83 -23.75
N SER A 399 8.60 12.77 -24.07
CA SER A 399 9.34 11.51 -24.03
C SER A 399 9.40 10.87 -22.62
N LEU A 400 9.20 9.56 -22.54
CA LEU A 400 9.38 8.72 -21.35
C LEU A 400 10.81 8.81 -20.83
N THR A 401 11.79 9.10 -21.69
CA THR A 401 13.19 9.33 -21.30
C THR A 401 13.38 10.52 -20.35
N SER A 402 12.35 11.37 -20.16
CA SER A 402 12.33 12.42 -19.14
C SER A 402 12.08 11.90 -17.72
N LEU A 403 11.57 10.68 -17.56
CA LEU A 403 11.30 10.06 -16.26
C LEU A 403 12.53 9.34 -15.70
N PRO A 404 12.65 9.26 -14.36
CA PRO A 404 13.71 8.48 -13.72
C PRO A 404 13.65 7.01 -14.11
N LEU A 405 14.77 6.31 -14.06
CA LEU A 405 14.82 4.88 -14.40
C LEU A 405 14.42 3.97 -13.24
N SER A 406 14.13 4.52 -12.07
CA SER A 406 13.67 3.79 -10.90
C SER A 406 12.62 4.59 -10.14
N TYR A 407 11.73 3.87 -9.47
CA TYR A 407 10.59 4.44 -8.79
C TYR A 407 10.29 3.63 -7.52
N PHE A 408 9.97 4.35 -6.44
CA PHE A 408 9.57 3.76 -5.17
C PHE A 408 8.20 4.29 -4.77
N ALA A 409 7.19 3.43 -4.86
CA ALA A 409 5.86 3.67 -4.34
C ALA A 409 5.88 3.40 -2.83
N SER A 410 6.15 4.44 -2.04
CA SER A 410 6.44 4.31 -0.61
C SER A 410 5.26 3.79 0.21
N GLY A 411 4.02 4.07 -0.20
CA GLY A 411 2.83 3.54 0.46
C GLY A 411 2.76 2.02 0.34
N MET A 412 2.84 1.50 -0.90
CA MET A 412 2.85 0.05 -1.16
C MET A 412 4.16 -0.64 -0.79
N ASN A 413 5.19 0.13 -0.42
CA ASN A 413 6.57 -0.35 -0.27
C ASN A 413 7.03 -1.16 -1.50
N ALA A 414 6.72 -0.64 -2.69
CA ALA A 414 6.99 -1.30 -3.95
C ALA A 414 8.04 -0.52 -4.75
N VAL A 415 9.03 -1.23 -5.27
CA VAL A 415 10.13 -0.65 -6.07
C VAL A 415 10.06 -1.20 -7.49
N ALA A 416 10.23 -0.33 -8.47
CA ALA A 416 10.48 -0.69 -9.86
C ALA A 416 11.79 -0.06 -10.35
N ALA A 417 12.56 -0.78 -11.14
CA ALA A 417 13.79 -0.28 -11.74
C ALA A 417 13.98 -0.82 -13.16
N ARG A 418 14.55 -0.02 -14.06
CA ARG A 418 14.86 -0.40 -15.45
C ARG A 418 16.22 0.10 -15.89
N SER A 419 16.77 -0.52 -16.94
CA SER A 419 18.04 -0.13 -17.57
C SER A 419 17.90 1.12 -18.43
N ASP A 420 16.82 1.22 -19.19
CA ASP A 420 16.42 2.35 -20.01
C ASP A 420 14.90 2.32 -20.27
N TRP A 421 14.38 3.27 -21.05
CA TRP A 421 12.95 3.34 -21.39
C TRP A 421 12.55 2.55 -22.64
N GLY A 422 13.52 1.96 -23.34
CA GLY A 422 13.29 1.13 -24.52
C GLY A 422 12.59 -0.19 -24.21
N THR A 423 11.98 -0.78 -25.23
CA THR A 423 11.13 -1.98 -25.09
C THR A 423 11.91 -3.29 -24.89
N ALA A 424 13.24 -3.23 -24.93
CA ALA A 424 14.14 -4.35 -24.68
C ALA A 424 14.88 -4.23 -23.34
N ALA A 425 14.59 -3.20 -22.54
CA ALA A 425 15.24 -2.97 -21.26
C ALA A 425 15.10 -4.18 -20.33
N SER A 426 16.11 -4.41 -19.50
CA SER A 426 15.96 -5.17 -18.26
C SER A 426 15.17 -4.34 -17.26
N TRP A 427 14.25 -4.99 -16.55
CA TRP A 427 13.36 -4.39 -15.56
C TRP A 427 13.19 -5.32 -14.35
N MET A 428 13.00 -4.69 -13.19
CA MET A 428 12.74 -5.33 -11.92
C MET A 428 11.51 -4.72 -11.25
N SER A 429 10.78 -5.57 -10.56
CA SER A 429 9.74 -5.22 -9.60
C SER A 429 10.02 -5.92 -8.26
N PHE A 430 9.79 -5.21 -7.15
CA PHE A 430 10.01 -5.68 -5.79
C PHE A 430 8.93 -5.12 -4.86
N ARG A 431 8.49 -5.85 -3.83
CA ARG A 431 7.58 -5.37 -2.79
C ARG A 431 7.96 -5.91 -1.43
N ALA A 432 8.05 -5.05 -0.43
CA ALA A 432 8.24 -5.47 0.96
C ALA A 432 7.61 -4.46 1.92
N GLY A 433 6.29 -4.55 2.10
CA GLY A 433 5.55 -3.74 3.05
C GLY A 433 4.57 -4.57 3.87
N PRO A 434 3.89 -3.96 4.84
CA PRO A 434 2.81 -4.60 5.57
C PRO A 434 1.69 -5.03 4.61
N TYR A 435 0.88 -6.00 5.02
CA TYR A 435 -0.36 -6.27 4.32
C TYR A 435 -1.26 -5.04 4.46
N THR A 436 -1.74 -4.49 3.34
CA THR A 436 -2.53 -3.25 3.32
C THR A 436 -3.99 -3.52 3.00
N ASN A 437 -4.33 -4.71 2.48
CA ASN A 437 -5.71 -5.05 2.22
C ASN A 437 -6.43 -5.61 3.47
N ALA A 438 -7.72 -5.91 3.34
CA ALA A 438 -8.52 -6.54 4.38
C ALA A 438 -8.00 -7.94 4.70
N PRO A 439 -7.53 -8.20 5.93
CA PRO A 439 -6.99 -9.51 6.27
C PRO A 439 -8.02 -10.63 6.08
N ALA A 440 -7.63 -11.67 5.34
CA ALA A 440 -8.44 -12.85 5.05
C ALA A 440 -9.68 -12.65 4.14
N GLN A 441 -9.90 -11.44 3.63
CA GLN A 441 -11.02 -11.12 2.72
C GLN A 441 -10.58 -10.32 1.48
N GLY A 442 -9.36 -9.77 1.49
CA GLY A 442 -8.78 -9.04 0.37
C GLY A 442 -7.99 -9.89 -0.63
N GLU A 443 -7.81 -9.32 -1.82
CA GLU A 443 -7.17 -9.96 -2.96
C GLU A 443 -5.65 -9.74 -3.03
N GLN A 444 -5.07 -9.05 -2.04
CA GLN A 444 -3.62 -8.86 -1.97
C GLN A 444 -2.93 -10.18 -1.62
N TYR A 445 -1.81 -10.45 -2.27
CA TYR A 445 -0.98 -11.64 -2.07
C TYR A 445 0.05 -11.49 -0.94
N PHE A 446 0.50 -12.66 -0.46
CA PHE A 446 1.39 -12.84 0.68
C PHE A 446 2.86 -12.93 0.22
N ASP A 447 3.27 -11.95 -0.59
CA ASP A 447 4.47 -12.00 -1.41
C ASP A 447 5.59 -11.06 -0.92
N GLN A 448 5.54 -10.60 0.33
CA GLN A 448 6.45 -9.60 0.83
C GLN A 448 7.90 -10.10 0.78
N GLY A 449 8.78 -9.34 0.12
CA GLY A 449 10.14 -9.72 -0.23
C GLY A 449 10.29 -10.33 -1.63
N SER A 450 9.20 -10.56 -2.38
CA SER A 450 9.28 -11.11 -3.75
C SER A 450 9.90 -10.10 -4.73
N VAL A 451 10.64 -10.65 -5.69
CA VAL A 451 11.24 -9.93 -6.80
C VAL A 451 10.83 -10.59 -8.13
N ALA A 452 10.54 -9.78 -9.14
CA ALA A 452 10.28 -10.20 -10.52
C ALA A 452 11.28 -9.51 -11.45
N LEU A 453 11.78 -10.25 -12.45
CA LEU A 453 12.81 -9.79 -13.38
C LEU A 453 12.42 -10.14 -14.82
N THR A 454 12.43 -9.14 -15.70
CA THR A 454 12.10 -9.32 -17.12
C THR A 454 13.06 -8.53 -18.00
N ARG A 455 13.30 -9.00 -19.23
CA ARG A 455 13.96 -8.22 -20.28
C ARG A 455 13.01 -8.08 -21.46
N GLY A 456 12.54 -6.86 -21.72
CA GLY A 456 11.52 -6.64 -22.72
C GLY A 456 10.25 -7.41 -22.42
N ASN A 457 9.96 -8.41 -23.25
CA ASN A 457 8.84 -9.34 -23.08
C ASN A 457 9.28 -10.75 -22.66
N THR A 458 10.54 -10.92 -22.25
CA THR A 458 11.11 -12.22 -21.87
C THR A 458 11.36 -12.23 -20.36
N PRO A 459 10.44 -12.82 -19.57
CA PRO A 459 10.64 -12.93 -18.13
C PRO A 459 11.76 -13.91 -17.81
N LEU A 460 12.58 -13.56 -16.83
CA LEU A 460 13.56 -14.47 -16.20
C LEU A 460 12.97 -15.01 -14.90
N LEU A 461 12.45 -14.14 -14.04
CA LEU A 461 11.90 -14.48 -12.73
C LEU A 461 10.49 -13.88 -12.61
N VAL A 462 9.48 -14.70 -12.31
CA VAL A 462 8.06 -14.29 -12.41
C VAL A 462 7.39 -14.20 -11.04
N ASN A 463 6.31 -13.42 -10.95
CA ASN A 463 5.33 -13.56 -9.87
C ASN A 463 4.46 -14.78 -10.19
N ALA A 464 4.66 -15.91 -9.51
CA ALA A 464 4.07 -17.17 -9.96
C ALA A 464 2.54 -17.18 -9.96
N GLY A 465 1.90 -16.54 -8.97
CA GLY A 465 0.43 -16.46 -8.90
C GLY A 465 -0.18 -15.80 -10.13
N GLY A 466 0.29 -14.61 -10.50
CA GLY A 466 -0.16 -13.92 -11.71
C GLY A 466 0.20 -14.66 -12.99
N TRP A 467 1.45 -15.13 -13.09
CA TRP A 467 1.91 -15.85 -14.27
C TRP A 467 1.10 -17.13 -14.54
N MET A 468 0.66 -17.80 -13.48
CA MET A 468 -0.14 -19.00 -13.59
C MET A 468 -1.51 -18.78 -14.21
N VAL A 469 -2.12 -17.60 -14.03
CA VAL A 469 -3.43 -17.33 -14.64
C VAL A 469 -3.33 -16.91 -16.11
N HIS A 470 -2.12 -16.73 -16.68
CA HIS A 470 -1.96 -16.46 -18.11
C HIS A 470 -2.48 -17.62 -18.99
N GLY A 471 -2.81 -17.34 -20.26
CA GLY A 471 -3.22 -18.38 -21.22
C GLY A 471 -2.14 -19.46 -21.44
N PRO A 472 -2.49 -20.67 -21.92
CA PRO A 472 -3.80 -21.08 -22.43
C PRO A 472 -4.73 -21.76 -21.39
N THR A 473 -4.27 -22.02 -20.17
CA THR A 473 -5.05 -22.77 -19.13
C THR A 473 -5.47 -21.94 -17.93
N GLY A 474 -5.48 -20.60 -18.05
CA GLY A 474 -5.64 -19.65 -16.94
C GLY A 474 -6.69 -20.04 -15.90
N SER A 475 -7.93 -20.30 -16.33
CA SER A 475 -9.05 -20.63 -15.42
C SER A 475 -8.91 -21.95 -14.67
N ALA A 476 -8.18 -22.92 -15.21
CA ALA A 476 -7.88 -24.15 -14.49
C ALA A 476 -6.80 -23.96 -13.40
N ASP A 477 -5.99 -22.91 -13.53
CA ASP A 477 -4.88 -22.59 -12.64
C ASP A 477 -5.27 -21.57 -11.56
N GLU A 478 -6.29 -20.75 -11.82
CA GLU A 478 -6.91 -19.84 -10.84
C GLU A 478 -7.30 -20.56 -9.54
N ASP A 479 -8.08 -21.65 -9.62
CA ASP A 479 -8.48 -22.43 -8.45
C ASP A 479 -7.26 -22.92 -7.66
N ARG A 480 -6.16 -23.25 -8.34
CA ARG A 480 -4.94 -23.75 -7.71
C ARG A 480 -4.22 -22.64 -6.95
N VAL A 481 -4.11 -21.47 -7.57
CA VAL A 481 -3.54 -20.27 -6.94
C VAL A 481 -4.36 -19.86 -5.74
N TYR A 482 -5.68 -19.80 -5.89
CA TYR A 482 -6.61 -19.48 -4.80
C TYR A 482 -6.47 -20.48 -3.64
N ASN A 483 -6.47 -21.79 -3.94
CA ASN A 483 -6.33 -22.82 -2.92
C ASN A 483 -4.96 -22.80 -2.22
N ASP A 484 -3.88 -22.41 -2.89
CA ASP A 484 -2.58 -22.25 -2.22
C ASP A 484 -2.55 -21.04 -1.27
N ASN A 485 -3.21 -19.95 -1.66
CA ASN A 485 -3.25 -18.72 -0.89
C ASN A 485 -4.19 -18.74 0.30
N TYR A 486 -5.39 -19.31 0.10
CA TYR A 486 -6.53 -19.19 1.01
C TYR A 486 -7.06 -20.55 1.49
N GLY A 487 -6.64 -21.65 0.87
CA GLY A 487 -7.01 -22.99 1.30
C GLY A 487 -6.40 -23.39 2.64
N SER A 488 -6.95 -24.47 3.23
CA SER A 488 -6.34 -25.13 4.38
C SER A 488 -5.35 -26.19 3.92
N SER A 489 -4.19 -26.29 4.58
CA SER A 489 -3.21 -27.34 4.29
C SER A 489 -3.78 -28.72 4.66
N ASP A 490 -3.69 -29.67 3.73
CA ASP A 490 -4.06 -31.08 3.91
C ASP A 490 -2.86 -32.03 3.74
N GLY A 491 -1.65 -31.46 3.64
CA GLY A 491 -0.41 -32.17 3.33
C GLY A 491 -0.10 -32.28 1.83
N THR A 492 -0.97 -31.77 0.96
CA THR A 492 -0.69 -31.60 -0.47
C THR A 492 0.25 -30.42 -0.70
N LEU A 493 1.28 -30.63 -1.51
CA LEU A 493 2.18 -29.56 -1.92
C LEU A 493 1.40 -28.50 -2.71
N TYR A 494 1.62 -27.22 -2.41
CA TYR A 494 0.92 -26.07 -3.03
C TYR A 494 -0.56 -25.91 -2.66
N MET A 495 -0.97 -26.32 -1.46
CA MET A 495 -2.33 -26.07 -0.96
C MET A 495 -2.28 -25.49 0.46
N GLY A 496 -2.81 -24.27 0.64
CA GLY A 496 -2.79 -23.53 1.90
C GLY A 496 -1.41 -23.14 2.43
N ASP A 497 -0.35 -23.37 1.67
CA ASP A 497 1.04 -23.22 2.09
C ASP A 497 1.71 -21.94 1.55
N ARG A 498 1.03 -21.19 0.66
CA ARG A 498 1.50 -19.92 0.08
C ARG A 498 2.85 -20.07 -0.62
N GLN A 499 3.00 -21.11 -1.41
CA GLN A 499 4.23 -21.57 -2.07
C GLN A 499 4.50 -20.94 -3.45
N LEU A 500 3.85 -19.81 -3.78
CA LEU A 500 3.89 -19.17 -5.10
C LEU A 500 4.78 -17.92 -5.18
N TYR A 501 5.68 -17.73 -4.21
CA TYR A 501 6.38 -16.45 -4.04
C TYR A 501 7.91 -16.62 -3.98
N ASN A 502 8.63 -15.61 -4.46
CA ASN A 502 10.10 -15.62 -4.48
C ASN A 502 10.66 -15.26 -3.10
N ILE A 503 10.38 -16.08 -2.08
CA ILE A 503 10.61 -15.79 -0.66
C ILE A 503 11.39 -16.91 0.05
N PHE A 504 11.69 -16.70 1.33
CA PHE A 504 12.23 -17.73 2.22
C PHE A 504 11.11 -18.62 2.78
N TYR A 505 11.19 -19.92 2.57
CA TYR A 505 10.20 -20.87 3.08
C TYR A 505 10.74 -21.62 4.29
N VAL A 506 9.88 -21.75 5.32
CA VAL A 506 10.13 -22.57 6.50
C VAL A 506 8.88 -23.40 6.79
N PHE A 507 9.05 -24.71 6.93
CA PHE A 507 7.99 -25.65 7.29
C PHE A 507 8.37 -26.47 8.51
N ASN A 508 7.42 -26.68 9.42
CA ASN A 508 7.58 -27.70 10.44
C ASN A 508 7.10 -29.04 9.89
N LYS A 509 7.99 -30.02 9.79
CA LYS A 509 7.69 -31.35 9.24
C LYS A 509 7.92 -32.46 10.26
N SER A 510 7.07 -33.48 10.23
CA SER A 510 7.22 -34.72 11.00
C SER A 510 6.95 -35.92 10.09
N GLY A 511 7.89 -36.87 10.03
CA GLY A 511 7.79 -38.02 9.12
C GLY A 511 7.63 -37.64 7.64
N GLY A 512 8.19 -36.49 7.22
CA GLY A 512 8.10 -35.96 5.86
C GLY A 512 6.80 -35.20 5.54
N LYS A 513 5.82 -35.18 6.45
CA LYS A 513 4.57 -34.43 6.29
C LYS A 513 4.65 -33.06 6.94
N ILE A 514 3.97 -32.08 6.36
CA ILE A 514 3.80 -30.74 6.94
C ILE A 514 2.88 -30.86 8.16
N VAL A 515 3.36 -30.39 9.31
CA VAL A 515 2.60 -30.32 10.57
C VAL A 515 2.11 -28.91 10.83
N GLU A 516 2.93 -27.91 10.49
CA GLU A 516 2.55 -26.49 10.51
C GLU A 516 2.92 -25.87 9.16
N PRO A 517 1.94 -25.25 8.46
CA PRO A 517 2.13 -24.77 7.11
C PRO A 517 3.04 -23.55 7.08
N GLY A 518 3.89 -23.47 6.07
CA GLY A 518 4.84 -22.38 5.89
C GLY A 518 4.21 -21.11 5.29
N GLY A 519 5.06 -20.19 4.85
CA GLY A 519 4.65 -18.98 4.13
C GLY A 519 4.18 -17.82 5.03
N GLN A 520 3.77 -16.75 4.35
CA GLN A 520 3.40 -15.48 4.98
C GLN A 520 1.92 -15.42 5.36
N ALA A 521 1.46 -14.35 5.99
CA ALA A 521 0.08 -14.07 6.40
C ALA A 521 -0.27 -12.58 6.34
N ALA A 522 -1.58 -12.28 6.41
CA ALA A 522 -2.10 -10.92 6.32
C ALA A 522 -1.94 -10.19 7.65
N TYR A 523 -0.71 -9.78 7.96
CA TYR A 523 -0.43 -8.92 9.09
C TYR A 523 -0.33 -7.46 8.62
N THR A 524 -1.17 -6.60 9.20
CA THR A 524 -1.29 -5.16 8.92
C THR A 524 -0.54 -4.32 9.97
N THR A 525 -0.29 -3.04 9.70
CA THR A 525 0.28 -2.13 10.71
C THR A 525 -0.71 -1.82 11.83
N GLU A 526 -1.99 -1.77 11.47
CA GLU A 526 -3.10 -1.32 12.30
C GLU A 526 -3.41 -2.33 13.39
N ASP A 527 -3.38 -3.63 13.07
CA ASP A 527 -3.73 -4.69 14.00
C ASP A 527 -2.50 -5.42 14.58
N ASN A 528 -1.36 -5.38 13.90
CA ASN A 528 -0.19 -6.19 14.25
C ASN A 528 1.12 -5.41 14.43
N GLN A 529 1.13 -4.08 14.24
CA GLN A 529 2.34 -3.24 14.38
C GLN A 529 3.52 -3.77 13.53
N VAL A 530 3.21 -4.31 12.34
CA VAL A 530 4.18 -4.87 11.42
C VAL A 530 5.24 -3.83 11.06
N ARG A 531 6.51 -4.22 11.16
CA ARG A 531 7.66 -3.38 10.83
C ARG A 531 8.18 -3.62 9.43
N THR A 532 7.69 -4.62 8.69
CA THR A 532 8.10 -4.92 7.32
C THR A 532 8.04 -3.66 6.45
N HIS A 533 9.17 -3.24 5.88
CA HIS A 533 9.22 -2.09 4.97
C HIS A 533 10.45 -2.16 4.06
N VAL A 534 10.44 -1.36 3.00
CA VAL A 534 11.64 -1.01 2.24
C VAL A 534 12.41 0.04 3.04
N ALA A 535 13.43 -0.40 3.76
CA ALA A 535 14.25 0.41 4.67
C ALA A 535 15.23 1.34 3.94
N ALA A 536 15.66 0.98 2.74
CA ALA A 536 16.51 1.81 1.91
C ALA A 536 16.18 1.64 0.43
N PHE A 537 16.19 2.75 -0.30
CA PHE A 537 16.09 2.79 -1.75
C PHE A 537 16.94 3.95 -2.31
N GLU A 538 17.76 3.68 -3.31
CA GLU A 538 18.44 4.70 -4.10
C GLU A 538 18.78 4.24 -5.50
N ASP A 539 18.82 5.19 -6.43
CA ASP A 539 19.32 5.01 -7.79
C ASP A 539 20.59 5.84 -7.97
N GLY A 540 21.74 5.18 -8.01
CA GLY A 540 23.04 5.82 -8.19
C GLY A 540 23.40 6.09 -9.66
N GLY A 541 22.58 5.64 -10.62
CA GLY A 541 22.88 5.70 -12.05
C GLY A 541 23.39 4.35 -12.60
N PRO A 542 24.63 3.92 -12.34
CA PRO A 542 25.10 2.60 -12.76
C PRO A 542 24.57 1.47 -11.87
N TYR A 543 24.01 1.80 -10.69
CA TYR A 543 23.39 0.83 -9.79
C TYR A 543 22.07 1.35 -9.20
N VAL A 544 21.22 0.44 -8.76
CA VAL A 544 20.06 0.70 -7.89
C VAL A 544 20.18 -0.19 -6.66
N TYR A 545 20.07 0.39 -5.47
CA TYR A 545 20.11 -0.32 -4.20
C TYR A 545 18.73 -0.31 -3.55
N THR A 546 18.26 -1.48 -3.15
CA THR A 546 17.05 -1.65 -2.34
C THR A 546 17.36 -2.57 -1.16
N ARG A 547 16.95 -2.19 0.04
CA ARG A 547 16.98 -3.06 1.23
C ARG A 547 15.62 -3.09 1.88
N ALA A 548 15.13 -4.30 2.16
CA ALA A 548 13.97 -4.55 2.97
C ALA A 548 14.35 -5.23 4.29
N GLU A 549 13.67 -4.84 5.35
CA GLU A 549 13.90 -5.33 6.71
C GLU A 549 12.60 -5.81 7.34
N HIS A 550 12.74 -6.60 8.40
CA HIS A 550 11.64 -7.11 9.21
C HIS A 550 10.61 -7.96 8.45
N ILE A 551 11.01 -8.58 7.34
CA ILE A 551 10.08 -9.36 6.52
C ILE A 551 9.57 -10.59 7.30
N GLU A 552 10.28 -11.01 8.35
CA GLU A 552 9.80 -12.02 9.29
C GLU A 552 8.43 -11.70 9.92
N ASP A 553 8.07 -10.42 10.04
CA ASP A 553 6.78 -10.00 10.63
C ASP A 553 5.59 -10.47 9.78
N MET A 554 5.83 -10.83 8.52
CA MET A 554 4.80 -11.37 7.62
C MET A 554 4.59 -12.87 7.80
N TYR A 555 5.39 -13.59 8.58
CA TYR A 555 5.34 -15.06 8.63
C TYR A 555 4.36 -15.60 9.66
N ARG A 556 3.68 -16.69 9.28
CA ARG A 556 2.85 -17.46 10.21
C ARG A 556 3.69 -17.90 11.42
N LYS A 557 3.09 -17.85 12.61
CA LYS A 557 3.71 -18.33 13.85
C LYS A 557 3.52 -19.85 13.99
N PHE A 558 4.53 -20.53 14.50
CA PHE A 558 4.44 -21.93 14.90
C PHE A 558 4.19 -22.05 16.40
N SER A 559 3.68 -23.20 16.82
CA SER A 559 3.38 -23.52 18.21
C SER A 559 4.60 -23.44 19.13
N ALA A 560 5.79 -23.75 18.62
CA ALA A 560 7.05 -23.69 19.38
C ALA A 560 7.74 -22.32 19.35
N GLY A 561 7.24 -21.36 18.57
CA GLY A 561 7.89 -20.06 18.38
C GLY A 561 7.70 -19.49 16.96
N PRO A 562 8.47 -18.48 16.57
CA PRO A 562 8.40 -17.95 15.21
C PRO A 562 8.80 -19.01 14.18
N ALA A 563 8.16 -19.05 13.01
CA ALA A 563 8.67 -19.86 11.90
C ALA A 563 9.98 -19.27 11.36
N VAL A 564 9.99 -17.94 11.18
CA VAL A 564 11.14 -17.13 10.81
C VAL A 564 11.36 -16.09 11.90
N ALA A 565 12.56 -16.06 12.47
CA ALA A 565 12.93 -15.15 13.56
C ALA A 565 13.56 -13.85 13.05
N ALA A 566 14.13 -13.84 11.85
CA ALA A 566 14.62 -12.64 11.18
C ALA A 566 14.72 -12.89 9.67
N TRP A 567 14.32 -11.91 8.86
CA TRP A 567 14.60 -11.91 7.44
C TRP A 567 14.75 -10.49 6.88
N SER A 568 15.84 -10.30 6.15
CA SER A 568 16.09 -9.11 5.32
C SER A 568 16.53 -9.52 3.94
N ARG A 569 16.26 -8.65 2.96
CA ARG A 569 16.65 -8.81 1.57
C ARG A 569 17.25 -7.52 1.03
N GLU A 570 18.40 -7.63 0.39
CA GLU A 570 18.98 -6.57 -0.42
C GLU A 570 18.95 -6.95 -1.89
N VAL A 571 18.69 -5.96 -2.74
CA VAL A 571 18.86 -6.09 -4.19
C VAL A 571 19.75 -4.94 -4.66
N VAL A 572 20.91 -5.29 -5.23
CA VAL A 572 21.78 -4.36 -5.96
C VAL A 572 21.64 -4.67 -7.45
N TYR A 573 20.88 -3.84 -8.16
CA TYR A 573 20.76 -3.91 -9.60
C TYR A 573 21.89 -3.10 -10.25
N LEU A 574 22.82 -3.78 -10.91
CA LEU A 574 23.88 -3.20 -11.72
C LEU A 574 23.41 -3.12 -13.17
N ARG A 575 23.25 -1.89 -13.67
CA ARG A 575 22.75 -1.68 -15.03
C ARG A 575 23.79 -2.14 -16.06
N PRO A 576 23.36 -2.75 -17.17
CA PRO A 576 21.96 -2.98 -17.52
C PRO A 576 21.38 -4.33 -17.08
N HIS A 577 22.18 -5.36 -16.75
CA HIS A 577 21.66 -6.73 -16.76
C HIS A 577 21.69 -7.51 -15.44
N ARG A 578 22.42 -7.06 -14.42
CA ARG A 578 22.83 -7.93 -13.30
C ARG A 578 22.19 -7.52 -11.98
N PHE A 579 21.58 -8.45 -11.26
CA PHE A 579 20.92 -8.22 -10.00
C PHE A 579 21.55 -9.11 -8.94
N VAL A 580 22.21 -8.52 -7.96
CA VAL A 580 22.75 -9.23 -6.80
C VAL A 580 21.70 -9.18 -5.69
N VAL A 581 21.12 -10.33 -5.38
CA VAL A 581 20.12 -10.49 -4.32
C VAL A 581 20.78 -11.15 -3.12
N TYR A 582 20.80 -10.42 -2.00
CA TYR A 582 21.42 -10.87 -0.76
C TYR A 582 20.38 -11.00 0.35
N ASP A 583 20.14 -12.23 0.79
CA ASP A 583 19.22 -12.54 1.88
C ASP A 583 19.98 -12.93 3.15
N ARG A 584 19.51 -12.40 4.28
CA ARG A 584 19.91 -12.88 5.62
C ARG A 584 18.67 -13.42 6.30
N THR A 585 18.63 -14.73 6.51
CA THR A 585 17.48 -15.41 7.10
C THR A 585 17.87 -16.06 8.42
N THR A 586 16.93 -16.10 9.36
CA THR A 586 17.04 -16.91 10.57
C THR A 586 15.73 -17.67 10.78
N ALA A 587 15.76 -18.99 10.69
CA ALA A 587 14.62 -19.85 11.04
C ALA A 587 14.45 -19.92 12.57
N GLY A 588 13.22 -20.13 13.05
CA GLY A 588 12.97 -20.30 14.49
C GLY A 588 13.55 -21.58 15.08
N SER A 589 13.87 -22.57 14.24
CA SER A 589 14.55 -23.80 14.63
C SER A 589 15.39 -24.34 13.47
N SER A 590 16.57 -24.85 13.77
CA SER A 590 17.42 -25.53 12.77
C SER A 590 16.85 -26.88 12.35
N ALA A 591 15.83 -27.39 13.05
CA ALA A 591 15.13 -28.62 12.69
C ALA A 591 14.03 -28.41 11.64
N TYR A 592 13.65 -27.17 11.35
CA TYR A 592 12.64 -26.88 10.33
C TYR A 592 13.20 -27.10 8.92
N ASP A 593 12.32 -27.52 8.02
CA ASP A 593 12.62 -27.59 6.59
C ASP A 593 12.65 -26.17 6.03
N GLN A 594 13.78 -25.77 5.46
CA GLN A 594 14.00 -24.39 5.03
C GLN A 594 14.70 -24.29 3.68
N TYR A 595 14.30 -23.32 2.86
CA TYR A 595 14.88 -23.04 1.55
C TYR A 595 14.50 -21.65 1.05
N LEU A 596 15.32 -21.05 0.19
CA LEU A 596 14.88 -19.95 -0.67
C LEU A 596 14.20 -20.53 -1.92
N ALA A 597 13.12 -19.90 -2.37
CA ALA A 597 12.43 -20.29 -3.58
C ALA A 597 12.51 -19.23 -4.67
N TRP A 598 12.64 -19.69 -5.90
CA TRP A 598 12.72 -18.85 -7.10
C TRP A 598 11.85 -19.44 -8.22
N HIS A 599 10.99 -18.63 -8.83
CA HIS A 599 9.99 -19.08 -9.80
C HIS A 599 10.34 -18.65 -11.21
N PHE A 600 10.55 -19.64 -12.08
CA PHE A 600 10.97 -19.45 -13.47
C PHE A 600 9.85 -19.83 -14.44
N PRO A 601 9.72 -19.13 -15.59
CA PRO A 601 8.67 -19.39 -16.59
C PRO A 601 8.93 -20.64 -17.44
N ALA A 602 10.11 -21.26 -17.32
CA ALA A 602 10.52 -22.48 -18.00
C ALA A 602 11.46 -23.27 -17.10
N THR A 603 11.62 -24.58 -17.37
CA THR A 603 12.55 -25.43 -16.63
C THR A 603 13.98 -24.89 -16.79
N PRO A 604 14.66 -24.47 -15.72
CA PRO A 604 16.03 -24.02 -15.82
C PRO A 604 16.97 -25.20 -16.15
N ALA A 605 17.96 -24.96 -17.00
CA ALA A 605 19.00 -25.90 -17.36
C ALA A 605 20.30 -25.58 -16.60
N LYS A 606 21.07 -26.59 -16.21
CA LYS A 606 22.35 -26.35 -15.53
C LYS A 606 23.35 -25.67 -16.48
N GLY A 607 23.85 -24.51 -16.08
CA GLY A 607 24.90 -23.75 -16.78
C GLY A 607 26.30 -24.05 -16.26
N SER A 608 27.30 -23.35 -16.79
CA SER A 608 28.68 -23.38 -16.30
C SER A 608 28.88 -22.35 -15.19
N ALA A 609 29.38 -22.79 -14.05
CA ALA A 609 29.72 -21.95 -12.90
C ALA A 609 31.07 -22.40 -12.31
N PRO A 610 31.77 -21.52 -11.57
CA PRO A 610 32.95 -21.93 -10.81
C PRO A 610 32.63 -22.97 -9.73
N SER A 611 33.67 -23.48 -9.06
CA SER A 611 33.52 -24.54 -8.07
C SER A 611 32.96 -24.01 -6.76
N GLY A 612 31.77 -24.49 -6.38
CA GLY A 612 31.06 -24.04 -5.18
C GLY A 612 29.78 -23.29 -5.52
N GLU A 613 29.68 -22.75 -6.74
CA GLU A 613 28.51 -22.04 -7.23
C GLU A 613 27.64 -22.96 -8.10
N THR A 614 26.36 -22.63 -8.23
CA THR A 614 25.46 -23.31 -9.16
C THR A 614 24.76 -22.31 -10.05
N ARG A 615 24.95 -22.44 -11.36
CA ARG A 615 24.27 -21.65 -12.38
C ARG A 615 23.12 -22.42 -13.03
N LEU A 616 21.99 -21.75 -13.17
CA LEU A 616 20.79 -22.20 -13.86
C LEU A 616 20.43 -21.21 -14.97
N ASP A 617 20.46 -21.67 -16.21
CA ASP A 617 20.14 -20.96 -17.43
C ASP A 617 18.66 -21.17 -17.81
N VAL A 618 17.98 -20.10 -18.22
CA VAL A 618 16.55 -20.15 -18.54
C VAL A 618 16.34 -19.74 -19.99
N THR A 619 15.65 -20.60 -20.74
CA THR A 619 15.20 -20.30 -22.11
C THR A 619 13.69 -20.44 -22.14
N TYR A 620 13.00 -19.34 -22.43
CA TYR A 620 11.55 -19.27 -22.47
C TYR A 620 11.09 -18.98 -23.90
N ASN A 621 10.15 -19.78 -24.42
CA ASN A 621 9.66 -19.70 -25.80
C ASN A 621 10.78 -19.59 -26.86
N GLY A 622 11.84 -20.40 -26.70
CA GLY A 622 13.00 -20.42 -27.59
C GLY A 622 13.93 -19.21 -27.48
N THR A 623 13.65 -18.26 -26.59
CA THR A 623 14.48 -17.08 -26.33
C THR A 623 15.21 -17.25 -25.01
N TYR A 624 16.53 -17.02 -25.00
CA TYR A 624 17.31 -17.06 -23.77
C TYR A 624 16.90 -15.90 -22.84
N ALA A 625 16.30 -16.22 -21.70
CA ALA A 625 15.77 -15.24 -20.76
C ALA A 625 16.86 -14.66 -19.85
N GLY A 626 17.85 -15.48 -19.50
CA GLY A 626 18.92 -15.12 -18.58
C GLY A 626 19.36 -16.30 -17.74
N ALA A 627 20.03 -16.01 -16.63
CA ALA A 627 20.51 -17.01 -15.68
C ALA A 627 20.35 -16.56 -14.22
N MET A 628 20.29 -17.54 -13.32
CA MET A 628 20.51 -17.37 -11.89
C MET A 628 21.81 -18.11 -11.52
N THR A 629 22.68 -17.48 -10.76
CA THR A 629 23.86 -18.13 -10.14
C THR A 629 23.79 -17.99 -8.63
N SER A 630 23.70 -19.10 -7.92
CA SER A 630 23.84 -19.13 -6.46
C SER A 630 25.31 -19.17 -6.09
N VAL A 631 25.72 -18.20 -5.28
CA VAL A 631 27.09 -17.94 -4.85
C VAL A 631 27.28 -18.33 -3.39
N LEU A 632 26.34 -17.92 -2.53
CA LEU A 632 26.29 -18.34 -1.12
C LEU A 632 24.90 -18.91 -0.81
N PRO A 633 24.82 -19.95 0.05
CA PRO A 633 25.94 -20.70 0.61
C PRO A 633 26.64 -21.55 -0.47
N ALA A 634 27.97 -21.69 -0.39
CA ALA A 634 28.70 -22.51 -1.33
C ALA A 634 28.20 -23.97 -1.28
N ASN A 635 28.09 -24.60 -2.45
CA ASN A 635 27.56 -25.94 -2.67
C ASN A 635 26.08 -26.08 -2.26
N ALA A 636 25.29 -25.02 -2.42
CA ALA A 636 23.84 -25.09 -2.27
C ALA A 636 23.25 -26.20 -3.15
N THR A 637 22.28 -26.93 -2.61
CA THR A 637 21.51 -27.92 -3.35
C THR A 637 20.33 -27.25 -4.03
N MET A 638 20.24 -27.40 -5.36
CA MET A 638 19.15 -26.86 -6.17
C MET A 638 18.16 -27.96 -6.54
N THR A 639 16.92 -27.83 -6.11
CA THR A 639 15.83 -28.74 -6.50
C THR A 639 14.81 -27.98 -7.34
N THR A 640 14.60 -28.39 -8.59
CA THR A 640 13.59 -27.78 -9.46
C THR A 640 12.31 -28.61 -9.45
N VAL A 641 11.19 -27.97 -9.17
CA VAL A 641 9.85 -28.60 -9.14
C VAL A 641 8.90 -27.81 -10.05
N GLY A 642 8.17 -28.51 -10.91
CA GLY A 642 7.08 -27.89 -11.66
C GLY A 642 5.92 -27.61 -10.72
N LEU A 643 5.45 -26.35 -10.67
CA LEU A 643 4.26 -26.01 -9.91
C LEU A 643 3.04 -26.66 -10.58
N TYR A 644 2.25 -27.37 -9.76
CA TYR A 644 1.05 -28.10 -10.20
C TYR A 644 1.31 -28.94 -11.47
N PRO A 645 1.99 -30.09 -11.37
CA PRO A 645 2.39 -30.89 -12.52
C PRO A 645 1.22 -31.45 -13.36
N GLY A 646 -0.02 -31.38 -12.84
CA GLY A 646 -1.24 -31.67 -13.60
C GLY A 646 -1.66 -30.55 -14.57
N SER A 647 -1.03 -29.38 -14.50
CA SER A 647 -1.22 -28.28 -15.47
C SER A 647 -0.58 -28.67 -16.79
N ASN A 648 -1.28 -28.39 -17.89
CA ASN A 648 -0.82 -28.74 -19.23
C ASN A 648 -0.89 -27.52 -20.17
N PRO A 649 0.23 -26.82 -20.41
CA PRO A 649 1.58 -27.10 -19.92
C PRO A 649 1.78 -26.67 -18.44
N VAL A 650 2.86 -27.16 -17.82
CA VAL A 650 3.39 -26.57 -16.59
C VAL A 650 3.92 -25.18 -16.91
N LYS A 651 3.39 -24.14 -16.24
CA LYS A 651 3.71 -22.73 -16.52
C LYS A 651 4.85 -22.17 -15.69
N VAL A 652 5.08 -22.71 -14.50
CA VAL A 652 6.06 -22.21 -13.54
C VAL A 652 6.88 -23.35 -12.95
N TRP A 653 8.18 -23.10 -12.81
CA TRP A 653 9.14 -24.00 -12.21
C TRP A 653 9.78 -23.34 -11.00
N GLN A 654 9.51 -23.88 -9.82
CA GLN A 654 10.12 -23.43 -8.57
C GLN A 654 11.47 -24.10 -8.38
N VAL A 655 12.52 -23.31 -8.22
CA VAL A 655 13.82 -23.77 -7.74
C VAL A 655 13.89 -23.54 -6.24
N GLN A 656 14.06 -24.63 -5.48
CA GLN A 656 14.32 -24.61 -4.05
C GLN A 656 15.84 -24.66 -3.84
N GLU A 657 16.38 -23.56 -3.34
CA GLU A 657 17.78 -23.42 -2.96
C GLU A 657 17.96 -23.77 -1.49
N ARG A 658 18.76 -24.79 -1.23
CA ARG A 658 18.99 -25.32 0.13
C ARG A 658 20.46 -25.24 0.51
N ALA A 659 20.71 -24.72 1.70
CA ALA A 659 22.03 -24.74 2.29
C ALA A 659 22.51 -26.19 2.45
N PRO A 660 23.81 -26.49 2.22
CA PRO A 660 24.35 -27.84 2.38
C PRO A 660 24.29 -28.33 3.84
N THR A 661 24.18 -27.41 4.79
CA THR A 661 23.99 -27.72 6.21
C THR A 661 22.85 -26.87 6.74
N ALA A 662 21.81 -27.51 7.27
CA ALA A 662 20.72 -26.83 7.94
C ALA A 662 21.24 -26.14 9.21
N GLY A 663 20.88 -24.87 9.39
CA GLY A 663 21.31 -24.02 10.48
C GLY A 663 20.21 -23.05 10.84
N LEU A 664 20.35 -22.35 11.97
CA LEU A 664 19.39 -21.31 12.34
C LEU A 664 19.48 -20.14 11.36
N SER A 665 20.67 -19.58 11.19
CA SER A 665 20.92 -18.43 10.33
C SER A 665 21.63 -18.83 9.04
N GLN A 666 21.21 -18.23 7.92
CA GLN A 666 21.79 -18.46 6.61
C GLN A 666 22.00 -17.12 5.89
N GLN A 667 23.04 -17.09 5.07
CA GLN A 667 23.34 -15.99 4.15
C GLN A 667 23.24 -16.53 2.74
N TRP A 668 22.43 -15.89 1.92
CA TRP A 668 22.18 -16.32 0.55
C TRP A 668 22.58 -15.19 -0.38
N LEU A 669 23.45 -15.48 -1.34
CA LEU A 669 23.92 -14.51 -2.31
C LEU A 669 23.67 -15.07 -3.70
N ASN A 670 22.68 -14.51 -4.38
CA ASN A 670 22.23 -14.95 -5.69
C ASN A 670 22.44 -13.85 -6.72
N VAL A 671 22.90 -14.21 -7.90
CA VAL A 671 23.11 -13.28 -9.02
C VAL A 671 22.17 -13.67 -10.14
N PHE A 672 21.25 -12.78 -10.49
CA PHE A 672 20.44 -12.90 -11.69
C PHE A 672 21.04 -12.06 -12.80
N ASP A 673 21.16 -12.62 -13.99
CA ASP A 673 21.72 -11.95 -15.16
C ASP A 673 20.72 -12.08 -16.32
N THR A 674 20.24 -10.93 -16.78
CA THR A 674 19.27 -10.81 -17.86
C THR A 674 19.95 -10.59 -19.21
N SER A 675 21.19 -11.03 -19.40
CA SER A 675 21.89 -10.97 -20.69
C SER A 675 21.20 -11.81 -21.78
N THR A 676 21.34 -11.39 -23.04
CA THR A 676 20.63 -11.99 -24.19
C THR A 676 21.16 -13.34 -24.64
N SER A 677 22.32 -13.78 -24.14
CA SER A 677 22.89 -15.10 -24.41
C SER A 677 23.58 -15.68 -23.18
N SER A 678 23.68 -17.00 -23.13
CA SER A 678 24.39 -17.70 -22.05
C SER A 678 25.88 -17.37 -21.98
N THR A 679 26.49 -17.00 -23.11
CA THR A 679 27.91 -16.60 -23.18
C THR A 679 28.18 -15.19 -22.66
N ALA A 680 27.15 -14.35 -22.58
CA ALA A 680 27.26 -12.97 -22.07
C ALA A 680 27.04 -12.91 -20.55
N VAL A 681 26.41 -13.92 -19.94
CA VAL A 681 26.20 -13.99 -18.50
C VAL A 681 27.53 -13.93 -17.76
N ALA A 682 27.62 -13.02 -16.81
CA ALA A 682 28.83 -12.84 -16.01
C ALA A 682 29.17 -14.07 -15.18
N SER A 683 30.45 -14.40 -15.10
CA SER A 683 30.95 -15.35 -14.10
C SER A 683 30.88 -14.69 -12.73
N ALA A 684 30.12 -15.30 -11.82
CA ALA A 684 29.99 -14.85 -10.44
C ALA A 684 30.91 -15.68 -9.54
N THR A 685 31.74 -15.03 -8.73
CA THR A 685 32.66 -15.69 -7.79
C THR A 685 32.69 -14.91 -6.47
N PRO A 686 32.63 -15.59 -5.30
CA PRO A 686 32.78 -14.93 -4.01
C PRO A 686 34.07 -14.12 -3.95
N VAL A 687 34.02 -12.93 -3.35
CA VAL A 687 35.25 -12.18 -3.05
C VAL A 687 36.03 -12.90 -1.96
N THR A 688 37.36 -12.80 -2.00
CA THR A 688 38.19 -13.27 -0.88
C THR A 688 38.25 -12.19 0.19
N VAL A 689 37.55 -12.39 1.30
CA VAL A 689 37.54 -11.43 2.42
C VAL A 689 38.86 -11.49 3.18
N ASN A 690 39.56 -10.36 3.28
CA ASN A 690 40.81 -10.24 4.05
C ASN A 690 40.58 -9.61 5.44
N ALA A 691 39.60 -8.70 5.56
CA ALA A 691 39.24 -8.04 6.80
C ALA A 691 37.80 -7.52 6.79
N GLY A 692 37.17 -7.49 7.97
CA GLY A 692 35.80 -7.02 8.15
C GLY A 692 34.76 -8.13 8.08
N ALA A 693 33.59 -7.89 8.68
CA ALA A 693 32.43 -8.76 8.60
C ALA A 693 31.64 -8.45 7.33
N ILE A 694 32.16 -8.87 6.18
CA ILE A 694 31.57 -8.64 4.87
C ILE A 694 31.39 -9.94 4.10
N VAL A 695 30.45 -9.92 3.16
CA VAL A 695 30.34 -10.90 2.07
C VAL A 695 30.33 -10.14 0.75
N GLY A 696 30.56 -10.83 -0.36
CA GLY A 696 30.46 -10.17 -1.65
C GLY A 696 30.74 -11.09 -2.82
N VAL A 697 30.48 -10.56 -4.01
CA VAL A 697 30.64 -11.25 -5.28
C VAL A 697 31.39 -10.36 -6.26
N SER A 698 32.34 -10.95 -6.99
CA SER A 698 32.93 -10.38 -8.19
C SER A 698 32.25 -10.99 -9.42
N LEU A 699 31.84 -10.11 -10.34
CA LEU A 699 31.14 -10.43 -11.57
C LEU A 699 32.04 -10.10 -12.74
N SER A 700 32.38 -11.08 -13.56
CA SER A 700 33.19 -10.90 -14.76
C SER A 700 32.39 -11.23 -16.01
N GLY A 701 32.00 -10.22 -16.79
CA GLY A 701 31.23 -10.40 -18.03
C GLY A 701 31.82 -9.62 -19.21
N SER A 702 31.31 -9.90 -20.41
CA SER A 702 31.81 -9.30 -21.66
C SER A 702 31.45 -7.81 -21.80
N ASP A 703 30.41 -7.36 -21.12
CA ASP A 703 29.91 -5.98 -21.04
C ASP A 703 30.47 -5.19 -19.85
N GLY A 704 31.40 -5.76 -19.08
CA GLY A 704 32.08 -5.10 -17.96
C GLY A 704 32.18 -5.98 -16.72
N ASN A 705 32.98 -5.56 -15.74
CA ASN A 705 33.11 -6.26 -14.46
C ASN A 705 32.57 -5.41 -13.31
N ASP A 706 31.97 -6.07 -12.33
CA ASP A 706 31.43 -5.42 -11.15
C ASP A 706 31.83 -6.20 -9.89
N VAL A 707 31.80 -5.53 -8.75
CA VAL A 707 31.99 -6.11 -7.43
C VAL A 707 30.94 -5.55 -6.50
N VAL A 708 30.17 -6.42 -5.85
CA VAL A 708 29.21 -6.02 -4.81
C VAL A 708 29.69 -6.57 -3.47
N ILE A 709 29.76 -5.70 -2.48
CA ILE A 709 30.12 -6.02 -1.10
C ILE A 709 28.95 -5.64 -0.20
N ASN A 710 28.49 -6.59 0.61
CA ASN A 710 27.43 -6.41 1.59
C ASN A 710 27.96 -6.66 3.00
N SER A 711 27.26 -6.15 4.01
CA SER A 711 27.54 -6.50 5.40
C SER A 711 27.21 -7.97 5.66
N ALA A 712 28.10 -8.67 6.35
CA ALA A 712 27.79 -10.00 6.90
C ALA A 712 27.01 -9.90 8.22
N GLY A 713 26.85 -8.68 8.78
CA GLY A 713 26.14 -8.43 10.02
C GLY A 713 24.61 -8.41 9.86
N ALA A 714 23.93 -8.08 10.96
CA ALA A 714 22.50 -7.83 10.95
C ALA A 714 22.17 -6.65 10.02
N ALA A 715 21.06 -6.77 9.28
CA ALA A 715 20.59 -5.71 8.40
C ALA A 715 20.38 -4.40 9.15
N GLY A 716 20.69 -3.30 8.48
CA GLY A 716 20.56 -1.96 9.07
C GLY A 716 21.68 -1.59 10.03
N THR A 717 22.58 -2.51 10.39
CA THR A 717 23.75 -2.22 11.23
C THR A 717 24.95 -1.80 10.37
N PRO A 718 25.38 -0.53 10.41
CA PRO A 718 26.43 -0.07 9.52
C PRO A 718 27.81 -0.67 9.81
N ILE A 719 28.57 -0.91 8.76
CA ILE A 719 29.98 -1.28 8.81
C ILE A 719 30.79 -0.03 9.22
N SER A 720 31.26 0.00 10.47
CA SER A 720 31.97 1.14 11.06
C SER A 720 33.50 1.02 11.02
N GLY A 721 34.03 -0.19 10.78
CA GLY A 721 35.46 -0.47 10.72
C GLY A 721 36.02 -0.49 9.29
N ALA A 722 37.34 -0.67 9.19
CA ALA A 722 37.98 -0.93 7.90
C ALA A 722 37.62 -2.33 7.38
N ILE A 723 37.42 -2.42 6.07
CA ILE A 723 37.18 -3.68 5.35
C ILE A 723 38.24 -3.86 4.27
N SER A 724 38.54 -5.12 3.94
CA SER A 724 39.46 -5.45 2.86
C SER A 724 39.06 -6.75 2.19
N TYR A 725 39.14 -6.78 0.87
CA TYR A 725 38.79 -7.94 0.06
C TYR A 725 39.66 -8.01 -1.20
N THR A 726 39.77 -9.21 -1.77
CA THR A 726 40.57 -9.48 -2.96
C THR A 726 39.69 -10.01 -4.10
N VAL A 727 39.92 -9.48 -5.31
CA VAL A 727 39.19 -9.77 -6.55
C VAL A 727 40.14 -9.95 -7.74
N PRO A 728 39.70 -10.56 -8.86
CA PRO A 728 40.48 -10.56 -10.09
C PRO A 728 40.93 -9.15 -10.49
N ALA A 729 42.14 -9.04 -11.05
CA ALA A 729 42.75 -7.76 -11.35
C ALA A 729 42.26 -7.13 -12.67
N ASN A 730 40.95 -7.04 -12.81
CA ASN A 730 40.27 -6.43 -13.94
C ASN A 730 39.74 -5.05 -13.55
N ALA A 731 39.54 -4.16 -14.53
CA ALA A 731 38.81 -2.93 -14.27
C ALA A 731 37.37 -3.26 -13.87
N ALA A 732 36.91 -2.74 -12.73
CA ALA A 732 35.58 -3.05 -12.20
C ALA A 732 34.95 -1.85 -11.48
N THR A 733 33.61 -1.81 -11.50
CA THR A 733 32.82 -0.94 -10.61
C THR A 733 32.58 -1.68 -9.30
N HIS A 734 32.86 -1.04 -8.18
CA HIS A 734 32.63 -1.58 -6.85
C HIS A 734 31.45 -0.86 -6.22
N VAL A 735 30.51 -1.61 -5.63
CA VAL A 735 29.40 -1.11 -4.83
C VAL A 735 29.48 -1.76 -3.46
N VAL A 736 29.73 -0.95 -2.43
CA VAL A 736 29.77 -1.40 -1.02
C VAL A 736 28.52 -0.88 -0.33
N THR A 737 27.67 -1.77 0.19
CA THR A 737 26.44 -1.43 0.88
C THR A 737 26.61 -1.43 2.40
N GLU A 738 25.67 -0.79 3.10
CA GLU A 738 25.59 -0.78 4.57
C GLU A 738 26.84 -0.22 5.28
N LEU A 739 27.53 0.74 4.67
CA LEU A 739 28.50 1.61 5.35
C LEU A 739 27.79 2.62 6.27
N VAL A 740 28.56 3.33 7.09
CA VAL A 740 28.01 4.44 7.89
C VAL A 740 27.47 5.51 6.94
N PRO A 741 26.16 5.87 7.03
CA PRO A 741 25.57 6.88 6.16
C PRO A 741 26.31 8.21 6.19
N MET A 742 26.47 8.83 5.01
CA MET A 742 27.12 10.13 4.83
C MET A 742 28.54 10.23 5.41
N ALA A 743 29.22 9.10 5.64
CA ALA A 743 30.59 9.08 6.14
C ALA A 743 31.62 9.11 4.99
N ALA A 744 32.79 9.66 5.30
CA ALA A 744 33.92 9.72 4.41
C ALA A 744 34.79 8.45 4.54
N TYR A 745 35.38 8.02 3.43
CA TYR A 745 36.19 6.81 3.32
C TYR A 745 37.42 7.01 2.42
N SER A 746 38.45 6.23 2.71
CA SER A 746 39.69 6.13 1.98
C SER A 746 39.66 4.76 1.32
N VAL A 747 39.75 4.78 -0.01
CA VAL A 747 39.70 3.58 -0.83
C VAL A 747 41.04 3.42 -1.53
N THR A 748 41.68 2.28 -1.31
CA THR A 748 42.95 1.94 -1.94
C THR A 748 42.85 0.58 -2.59
N ALA A 749 43.47 0.41 -3.76
CA ALA A 749 43.62 -0.88 -4.42
C ALA A 749 45.11 -1.15 -4.66
N ALA A 750 45.55 -2.37 -4.36
CA ALA A 750 46.92 -2.81 -4.53
C ALA A 750 46.96 -4.15 -5.26
N TYR A 751 47.92 -4.27 -6.18
CA TYR A 751 48.23 -5.55 -6.81
C TYR A 751 48.95 -6.48 -5.84
N VAL A 752 48.32 -7.59 -5.49
CA VAL A 752 48.88 -8.62 -4.60
C VAL A 752 48.67 -9.98 -5.26
N ASN A 753 49.77 -10.70 -5.52
CA ASN A 753 49.75 -12.05 -6.12
C ASN A 753 48.93 -12.18 -7.42
N GLY A 754 48.94 -11.15 -8.27
CA GLY A 754 48.19 -11.15 -9.54
C GLY A 754 46.69 -10.83 -9.39
N GLN A 755 46.23 -10.48 -8.19
CA GLN A 755 44.88 -10.02 -7.90
C GLN A 755 44.88 -8.58 -7.39
N GLN A 756 43.70 -7.95 -7.37
CA GLN A 756 43.49 -6.64 -6.76
C GLN A 756 42.98 -6.82 -5.34
N GLN A 757 43.76 -6.38 -4.36
CA GLN A 757 43.33 -6.24 -2.98
C GLN A 757 42.82 -4.82 -2.78
N VAL A 758 41.53 -4.68 -2.47
CA VAL A 758 40.87 -3.40 -2.20
C VAL A 758 40.65 -3.25 -0.70
N SER A 759 40.99 -2.08 -0.17
CA SER A 759 40.75 -1.71 1.22
C SER A 759 39.91 -0.44 1.29
N VAL A 760 38.88 -0.45 2.14
CA VAL A 760 38.00 0.68 2.41
C VAL A 760 38.07 0.97 3.91
N SER A 761 38.54 2.16 4.29
CA SER A 761 38.73 2.55 5.70
C SER A 761 38.06 3.89 5.98
N PRO A 762 37.54 4.12 7.20
CA PRO A 762 36.96 5.42 7.56
C PRO A 762 37.92 6.60 7.39
N GLY A 763 37.38 7.75 6.96
CA GLY A 763 38.08 8.98 6.62
C GLY A 763 38.65 8.96 5.19
N GLY A 764 38.72 10.10 4.49
CA GLY A 764 39.20 10.17 3.11
C GLY A 764 38.28 11.00 2.20
N PRO A 765 38.46 10.98 0.87
CA PRO A 765 37.68 11.81 -0.05
C PRO A 765 36.42 11.14 -0.63
N PHE A 766 36.22 9.83 -0.42
CA PHE A 766 35.08 9.10 -0.97
C PHE A 766 33.91 9.14 0.00
N MET A 767 32.72 9.53 -0.44
CA MET A 767 31.56 9.69 0.44
C MET A 767 30.55 8.57 0.21
N ALA A 768 30.15 7.89 1.28
CA ALA A 768 28.97 7.02 1.25
C ALA A 768 27.69 7.87 1.15
N SER A 769 26.65 7.33 0.52
CA SER A 769 25.34 7.95 0.37
C SER A 769 24.58 8.03 1.71
N ALA A 770 23.41 8.67 1.69
CA ALA A 770 22.48 8.68 2.84
C ALA A 770 21.98 7.28 3.23
N ASN A 771 22.02 6.33 2.30
CA ASN A 771 21.68 4.92 2.57
C ASN A 771 22.91 4.06 2.91
N GLY A 772 24.08 4.68 3.09
CA GLY A 772 25.31 3.96 3.41
C GLY A 772 25.89 3.17 2.23
N VAL A 773 25.65 3.59 0.99
CA VAL A 773 26.23 2.95 -0.19
C VAL A 773 27.42 3.76 -0.68
N LEU A 774 28.52 3.09 -1.00
CA LEU A 774 29.69 3.70 -1.61
C LEU A 774 30.01 3.00 -2.93
N ALA A 775 29.98 3.76 -4.02
CA ALA A 775 30.37 3.30 -5.35
C ALA A 775 31.68 3.93 -5.83
N PHE A 776 32.55 3.13 -6.44
CA PHE A 776 33.83 3.59 -7.01
C PHE A 776 34.33 2.65 -8.10
N ASN A 777 35.15 3.16 -9.00
CA ASN A 777 35.81 2.32 -10.01
C ASN A 777 37.25 2.02 -9.59
N VAL A 778 37.67 0.79 -9.80
CA VAL A 778 39.08 0.38 -9.71
C VAL A 778 39.54 0.00 -11.12
N SER A 779 40.58 0.66 -11.63
CA SER A 779 41.16 0.31 -12.93
C SER A 779 41.95 -0.99 -12.82
N GLY A 780 42.25 -1.63 -13.97
CA GLY A 780 43.15 -2.77 -14.00
C GLY A 780 44.46 -2.47 -13.26
N GLY A 781 45.04 -1.27 -13.45
CA GLY A 781 46.25 -0.80 -12.77
C GLY A 781 46.13 -0.48 -11.28
N GLY A 782 44.95 -0.61 -10.66
CA GLY A 782 44.70 -0.30 -9.25
C GLY A 782 44.40 1.16 -8.96
N ALA A 783 44.17 2.00 -9.99
CA ALA A 783 43.77 3.39 -9.78
C ALA A 783 42.30 3.45 -9.36
N VAL A 784 42.01 4.18 -8.28
CA VAL A 784 40.65 4.32 -7.74
C VAL A 784 40.05 5.67 -8.14
N THR A 785 38.82 5.67 -8.63
CA THR A 785 38.07 6.89 -8.94
C THR A 785 36.67 6.81 -8.35
N ALA A 786 36.17 7.93 -7.80
CA ALA A 786 34.87 7.95 -7.16
C ALA A 786 33.75 7.88 -8.22
N VAL A 787 32.70 7.12 -7.93
CA VAL A 787 31.40 7.30 -8.56
C VAL A 787 30.62 8.21 -7.62
N PRO A 788 30.23 9.43 -8.04
CA PRO A 788 29.50 10.34 -7.16
C PRO A 788 28.23 9.69 -6.63
N PRO A 789 27.90 9.83 -5.32
CA PRO A 789 26.62 9.36 -4.82
C PRO A 789 25.49 10.14 -5.51
N PRO A 790 24.28 9.55 -5.59
CA PRO A 790 23.13 10.29 -6.09
C PRO A 790 22.91 11.55 -5.25
N PRO A 791 22.46 12.67 -5.88
CA PRO A 791 22.10 13.85 -5.12
C PRO A 791 21.05 13.48 -4.08
N ALA A 792 21.16 14.03 -2.87
CA ALA A 792 20.15 13.85 -1.84
C ALA A 792 18.77 14.22 -2.41
N PRO A 793 17.68 13.52 -2.02
CA PRO A 793 16.34 13.85 -2.49
C PRO A 793 16.09 15.36 -2.35
N ALA A 794 15.71 16.01 -3.45
CA ALA A 794 15.38 17.42 -3.42
C ALA A 794 14.24 17.63 -2.40
N PRO A 795 14.28 18.68 -1.56
CA PRO A 795 13.13 19.06 -0.76
C PRO A 795 11.91 19.17 -1.68
N ALA A 796 10.76 18.63 -1.25
CA ALA A 796 9.52 18.72 -2.01
C ALA A 796 9.32 20.17 -2.52
N PRO A 797 8.92 20.36 -3.80
CA PRO A 797 8.75 21.71 -4.35
C PRO A 797 7.87 22.55 -3.43
N ALA A 798 8.34 23.74 -3.05
CA ALA A 798 7.49 24.69 -2.35
C ALA A 798 6.25 24.98 -3.22
N PRO A 799 5.04 25.03 -2.63
CA PRO A 799 3.82 25.33 -3.38
C PRO A 799 4.02 26.60 -4.22
N ALA A 800 3.66 26.53 -5.50
CA ALA A 800 3.71 27.68 -6.38
C ALA A 800 2.87 28.83 -5.78
N PRO A 801 3.35 30.09 -5.84
CA PRO A 801 2.57 31.24 -5.36
C PRO A 801 1.22 31.30 -6.09
N ALA A 802 0.12 31.32 -5.33
CA ALA A 802 -1.22 31.45 -5.86
C ALA A 802 -1.35 32.72 -6.75
N PRO A 803 -2.10 32.67 -7.87
CA PRO A 803 -2.44 33.86 -8.63
C PRO A 803 -3.13 34.90 -7.75
N ALA A 804 -2.74 36.18 -7.89
CA ALA A 804 -3.32 37.28 -7.13
C ALA A 804 -4.85 37.33 -7.34
N PRO A 805 -5.67 37.44 -6.27
CA PRO A 805 -7.12 37.53 -6.38
C PRO A 805 -7.54 38.74 -7.23
N ALA A 806 -8.46 38.51 -8.17
CA ALA A 806 -9.10 39.58 -8.92
C ALA A 806 -9.88 40.54 -7.97
N PRO A 807 -9.93 41.85 -8.23
CA PRO A 807 -10.65 42.81 -7.39
C PRO A 807 -12.14 42.47 -7.27
N ALA A 808 -12.65 42.44 -6.04
CA ALA A 808 -14.04 42.13 -5.73
C ALA A 808 -15.03 43.18 -6.30
N PRO A 809 -16.18 42.75 -6.87
CA PRO A 809 -17.27 43.66 -7.23
C PRO A 809 -17.87 44.36 -6.01
N ALA A 810 -18.29 45.63 -6.19
CA ALA A 810 -18.86 46.46 -5.15
C ALA A 810 -20.18 45.88 -4.56
N PRO A 811 -20.43 45.97 -3.23
CA PRO A 811 -21.63 45.44 -2.61
C PRO A 811 -22.93 46.12 -3.07
N ALA A 812 -23.95 45.32 -3.35
CA ALA A 812 -25.31 45.79 -3.62
C ALA A 812 -26.04 46.24 -2.33
N PRO A 813 -27.03 47.16 -2.42
CA PRO A 813 -27.75 47.69 -1.25
C PRO A 813 -28.58 46.64 -0.50
N ALA A 814 -28.60 46.76 0.84
CA ALA A 814 -29.29 45.86 1.76
C ALA A 814 -30.84 45.90 1.63
N PRO A 815 -31.53 44.74 1.62
CA PRO A 815 -32.98 44.67 1.67
C PRO A 815 -33.56 45.07 3.04
N ALA A 816 -34.78 45.63 3.02
CA ALA A 816 -35.52 46.09 4.19
C ALA A 816 -35.97 44.94 5.13
N PRO A 817 -36.09 45.17 6.46
CA PRO A 817 -36.45 44.13 7.44
C PRO A 817 -37.91 43.64 7.31
N ALA A 818 -38.09 42.32 7.42
CA ALA A 818 -39.39 41.67 7.48
C ALA A 818 -40.06 41.76 8.88
N PRO A 819 -41.41 41.72 8.98
CA PRO A 819 -42.14 41.81 10.25
C PRO A 819 -41.95 40.60 11.18
N ALA A 820 -42.01 40.87 12.49
CA ALA A 820 -41.79 39.90 13.57
C ALA A 820 -42.90 38.81 13.66
N PRO A 821 -42.55 37.54 13.96
CA PRO A 821 -43.51 36.46 14.18
C PRO A 821 -44.31 36.59 15.49
N ALA A 822 -45.56 36.10 15.47
CA ALA A 822 -46.46 36.04 16.62
C ALA A 822 -46.05 34.96 17.66
N PRO A 823 -46.42 35.11 18.95
CA PRO A 823 -46.04 34.17 20.01
C PRO A 823 -46.71 32.79 19.91
N ALA A 824 -45.96 31.73 20.19
CA ALA A 824 -46.42 30.35 20.22
C ALA A 824 -47.24 30.00 21.49
N PRO A 825 -48.22 29.06 21.42
CA PRO A 825 -49.00 28.60 22.58
C PRO A 825 -48.18 27.76 23.59
N ALA A 826 -48.60 27.81 24.86
CA ALA A 826 -47.98 27.14 25.98
C ALA A 826 -48.05 25.59 25.93
N PRO A 827 -47.03 24.84 26.41
CA PRO A 827 -47.02 23.38 26.44
C PRO A 827 -48.02 22.77 27.43
N ALA A 828 -48.62 21.64 27.06
CA ALA A 828 -49.49 20.82 27.90
C ALA A 828 -48.71 19.99 28.96
N PRO A 829 -49.32 19.63 30.12
CA PRO A 829 -48.65 18.88 31.19
C PRO A 829 -48.34 17.42 30.82
N ALA A 830 -47.18 16.93 31.28
CA ALA A 830 -46.69 15.57 31.07
C ALA A 830 -47.49 14.49 31.85
N PRO A 831 -47.65 13.26 31.30
CA PRO A 831 -48.27 12.13 32.02
C PRO A 831 -47.42 11.59 33.16
N ALA A 832 -48.09 11.07 34.20
CA ALA A 832 -47.50 10.49 35.40
C ALA A 832 -46.76 9.14 35.13
N PRO A 833 -45.67 8.83 35.85
CA PRO A 833 -44.93 7.57 35.70
C PRO A 833 -45.69 6.34 36.18
N ALA A 834 -45.53 5.22 35.48
CA ALA A 834 -46.05 3.90 35.84
C ALA A 834 -45.26 3.24 37.00
N PRO A 835 -45.88 2.37 37.84
CA PRO A 835 -45.22 1.71 38.95
C PRO A 835 -44.20 0.65 38.53
N ALA A 836 -43.12 0.54 39.32
CA ALA A 836 -42.00 -0.38 39.12
C ALA A 836 -42.36 -1.87 39.34
N PRO A 837 -41.78 -2.80 38.57
CA PRO A 837 -41.89 -4.25 38.82
C PRO A 837 -41.17 -4.70 40.10
N ALA A 838 -41.74 -5.71 40.76
CA ALA A 838 -41.24 -6.30 42.01
C ALA A 838 -39.92 -7.08 41.83
N PRO A 839 -39.03 -7.12 42.84
CA PRO A 839 -37.77 -7.88 42.78
C PRO A 839 -37.97 -9.40 42.77
N ALA A 840 -37.19 -10.10 41.96
CA ALA A 840 -37.10 -11.56 41.93
C ALA A 840 -36.36 -12.13 43.17
N PRO A 841 -36.68 -13.36 43.64
CA PRO A 841 -36.08 -13.95 44.84
C PRO A 841 -34.59 -14.28 44.70
N ALA A 842 -33.86 -14.13 45.81
CA ALA A 842 -32.44 -14.44 45.93
C ALA A 842 -32.14 -15.96 45.83
N PRO A 843 -31.08 -16.38 45.13
CA PRO A 843 -30.59 -17.76 45.16
C PRO A 843 -29.97 -18.14 46.51
N ALA A 844 -30.18 -19.39 46.91
CA ALA A 844 -29.73 -19.99 48.17
C ALA A 844 -28.19 -20.14 48.27
N PRO A 845 -27.61 -20.07 49.49
CA PRO A 845 -26.17 -20.21 49.70
C PRO A 845 -25.68 -21.66 49.51
N ALA A 846 -24.50 -21.78 48.88
CA ALA A 846 -23.82 -23.04 48.60
C ALA A 846 -23.14 -23.66 49.85
N PRO A 847 -22.96 -24.99 49.93
CA PRO A 847 -22.38 -25.67 51.09
C PRO A 847 -20.87 -25.46 51.26
N ALA A 848 -20.41 -25.51 52.52
CA ALA A 848 -19.03 -25.34 52.94
C ALA A 848 -18.08 -26.47 52.48
N PRO A 849 -16.81 -26.18 52.11
CA PRO A 849 -15.81 -27.20 51.75
C PRO A 849 -15.31 -28.01 52.96
N ALA A 850 -15.05 -29.30 52.73
CA ALA A 850 -14.50 -30.25 53.71
C ALA A 850 -12.98 -30.07 53.96
N PRO A 851 -12.45 -30.51 55.13
CA PRO A 851 -11.05 -30.33 55.50
C PRO A 851 -10.07 -31.22 54.69
N ALA A 852 -8.90 -30.67 54.39
CA ALA A 852 -7.82 -31.32 53.64
C ALA A 852 -7.09 -32.43 54.44
N PRO A 853 -6.56 -33.49 53.79
CA PRO A 853 -5.78 -34.55 54.44
C PRO A 853 -4.36 -34.11 54.83
N ALA A 854 -3.83 -34.73 55.90
CA ALA A 854 -2.51 -34.48 56.47
C ALA A 854 -1.33 -34.95 55.56
N PRO A 855 -0.19 -34.24 55.57
CA PRO A 855 0.98 -34.58 54.75
C PRO A 855 1.81 -35.76 55.28
N ALA A 856 2.37 -36.54 54.35
CA ALA A 856 3.27 -37.68 54.59
C ALA A 856 4.74 -37.24 54.83
N PRO A 857 5.59 -38.11 55.45
CA PRO A 857 6.94 -37.74 55.88
C PRO A 857 7.99 -37.63 54.75
N ALA A 858 8.99 -36.78 54.99
CA ALA A 858 10.03 -36.34 54.06
C ALA A 858 11.11 -37.40 53.68
N PRO A 859 11.58 -37.42 52.42
CA PRO A 859 12.84 -38.06 52.04
C PRO A 859 14.09 -37.17 52.30
N ALA A 860 15.21 -37.84 52.56
CA ALA A 860 16.50 -37.31 53.03
C ALA A 860 17.30 -36.45 52.02
N PRO A 861 18.30 -35.65 52.48
CA PRO A 861 19.02 -34.67 51.66
C PRO A 861 20.09 -35.30 50.75
N ALA A 862 20.18 -34.82 49.51
CA ALA A 862 21.28 -35.09 48.58
C ALA A 862 22.38 -33.99 48.65
N PRO A 863 23.65 -34.28 48.26
CA PRO A 863 24.82 -33.46 48.60
C PRO A 863 24.98 -32.17 47.77
N ALA A 864 25.69 -31.21 48.36
CA ALA A 864 25.91 -29.85 47.87
C ALA A 864 26.73 -29.75 46.56
N PRO A 865 26.33 -28.87 45.60
CA PRO A 865 27.17 -28.44 44.49
C PRO A 865 28.25 -27.41 44.88
N ALA A 866 29.35 -27.42 44.15
CA ALA A 866 30.58 -26.65 44.34
C ALA A 866 30.41 -25.12 44.15
N PRO A 867 31.33 -24.28 44.70
CA PRO A 867 31.23 -22.82 44.62
C PRO A 867 31.45 -22.27 43.20
N ALA A 868 30.59 -21.35 42.77
CA ALA A 868 30.71 -20.62 41.51
C ALA A 868 31.73 -19.46 41.58
N PRO A 869 32.33 -19.05 40.45
CA PRO A 869 33.33 -17.96 40.38
C PRO A 869 32.77 -16.58 40.70
N ALA A 870 33.66 -15.67 41.13
CA ALA A 870 33.36 -14.30 41.56
C ALA A 870 32.71 -13.43 40.45
N PRO A 871 31.79 -12.51 40.80
CA PRO A 871 31.15 -11.61 39.83
C PRO A 871 32.10 -10.55 39.25
N ALA A 872 31.94 -10.27 37.96
CA ALA A 872 32.57 -9.16 37.25
C ALA A 872 32.03 -7.77 37.71
N PRO A 873 32.75 -6.67 37.47
CA PRO A 873 32.38 -5.33 37.95
C PRO A 873 31.05 -4.82 37.38
N ALA A 874 30.27 -4.15 38.22
CA ALA A 874 28.96 -3.61 37.88
C ALA A 874 29.02 -2.49 36.82
N PRO A 875 28.08 -2.47 35.84
CA PRO A 875 27.86 -1.33 34.96
C PRO A 875 27.45 -0.07 35.73
N ALA A 876 27.71 1.10 35.13
CA ALA A 876 27.39 2.41 35.68
C ALA A 876 25.88 2.56 36.03
N PRO A 877 25.52 3.41 37.02
CA PRO A 877 24.14 3.53 37.49
C PRO A 877 23.17 3.96 36.38
N ALA A 878 22.08 3.21 36.24
CA ALA A 878 20.93 3.62 35.42
C ALA A 878 20.28 4.90 35.99
N PRO A 879 19.74 5.79 35.14
CA PRO A 879 18.97 6.96 35.57
C PRO A 879 17.79 6.55 36.46
N ALA A 880 17.45 7.38 37.45
CA ALA A 880 16.33 7.13 38.37
C ALA A 880 14.97 7.05 37.63
N PRO A 881 13.99 6.28 38.15
CA PRO A 881 12.61 6.29 37.64
C PRO A 881 12.03 7.71 37.70
N GLY A 882 11.51 8.23 36.58
CA GLY A 882 10.90 9.56 36.52
C GLY A 882 11.69 10.66 35.78
N GLY A 883 12.63 10.31 34.89
CA GLY A 883 13.54 11.25 34.23
C GLY A 883 13.27 11.54 32.75
N GLN A 884 14.26 12.17 32.09
CA GLN A 884 14.31 12.33 30.64
C GLN A 884 14.96 11.09 30.01
N LEU A 885 14.27 10.44 29.07
CA LEU A 885 14.81 9.37 28.25
C LEU A 885 15.81 9.94 27.25
N GLN A 886 16.92 9.23 27.07
CA GLN A 886 17.98 9.58 26.11
C GLN A 886 17.89 8.65 24.89
N ASN A 887 18.45 9.08 23.75
CA ASN A 887 18.32 8.34 22.49
C ASN A 887 18.91 6.94 22.64
N ASP A 888 18.07 5.93 22.45
CA ASP A 888 18.41 4.51 22.46
C ASP A 888 19.07 4.02 23.78
N ILE A 889 18.85 4.73 24.89
CA ILE A 889 19.34 4.32 26.22
C ILE A 889 18.17 3.78 27.06
N PRO A 890 18.08 2.45 27.28
CA PRO A 890 17.00 1.86 28.03
C PRO A 890 17.11 2.12 29.54
N VAL A 891 15.96 2.29 30.20
CA VAL A 891 15.82 2.30 31.66
C VAL A 891 15.13 1.01 32.09
N SER A 892 15.87 0.10 32.72
CA SER A 892 15.43 -1.26 33.05
C SER A 892 15.13 -1.46 34.54
N GLY A 893 14.54 -2.61 34.87
CA GLY A 893 14.29 -3.02 36.26
C GLY A 893 13.12 -2.30 36.94
N LEU A 894 12.26 -1.66 36.15
CA LEU A 894 11.16 -0.83 36.66
C LEU A 894 10.09 -1.68 37.35
N LYS A 895 9.50 -1.11 38.40
CA LYS A 895 8.44 -1.70 39.20
C LYS A 895 7.31 -0.69 39.37
N ILE A 896 6.08 -1.12 39.12
CA ILE A 896 4.88 -0.28 39.24
C ILE A 896 3.77 -1.11 39.91
N SER A 897 3.19 -0.63 41.01
CA SER A 897 2.03 -1.29 41.61
C SER A 897 0.80 -1.15 40.71
N LYS A 898 -0.15 -2.10 40.77
CA LYS A 898 -1.43 -2.01 40.04
C LYS A 898 -2.10 -0.65 40.27
N GLY A 899 -2.47 0.02 39.18
CA GLY A 899 -3.07 1.37 39.15
C GLY A 899 -2.06 2.51 39.27
N GLY A 900 -0.76 2.22 39.40
CA GLY A 900 0.31 3.20 39.51
C GLY A 900 0.83 3.69 38.15
N ASP A 901 1.55 4.81 38.18
CA ASP A 901 2.07 5.50 37.01
C ASP A 901 3.58 5.73 37.13
N LEU A 902 4.31 5.60 36.02
CA LEU A 902 5.62 6.23 35.82
C LEU A 902 5.51 7.28 34.73
N ARG A 903 6.21 8.41 34.89
CA ARG A 903 6.22 9.49 33.92
C ARG A 903 7.64 9.77 33.45
N TYR A 904 7.83 9.94 32.16
CA TYR A 904 9.10 10.33 31.56
C TYR A 904 8.91 11.50 30.60
N THR A 905 10.02 12.10 30.17
CA THR A 905 10.05 13.00 29.02
C THR A 905 11.08 12.52 28.01
N VAL A 906 10.90 12.86 26.74
CA VAL A 906 11.92 12.68 25.69
C VAL A 906 11.95 13.93 24.83
N THR A 907 13.13 14.38 24.41
CA THR A 907 13.27 15.57 23.56
C THR A 907 13.75 15.15 22.19
N ILE A 908 12.87 15.29 21.20
CA ILE A 908 13.15 14.93 19.81
C ILE A 908 13.79 16.14 19.12
N PRO A 909 14.97 16.00 18.47
CA PRO A 909 15.63 17.10 17.78
C PRO A 909 14.94 17.45 16.45
N SER A 910 15.22 18.65 15.93
CA SER A 910 14.81 19.03 14.57
C SER A 910 15.48 18.16 13.53
N GLY A 911 14.72 17.81 12.48
CA GLY A 911 15.20 16.95 11.40
C GLY A 911 14.81 15.50 11.58
N ALA A 912 14.47 15.06 12.80
CA ALA A 912 14.13 13.67 13.05
C ALA A 912 13.00 13.17 12.12
N THR A 913 13.29 12.10 11.38
CA THR A 913 12.38 11.47 10.42
C THR A 913 11.54 10.38 11.06
N TYR A 914 11.96 9.89 12.23
CA TYR A 914 11.26 8.85 12.99
C TYR A 914 11.54 8.99 14.49
N SER A 915 10.55 8.70 15.33
CA SER A 915 10.74 8.47 16.76
C SER A 915 9.86 7.34 17.28
N GLU A 916 10.35 6.65 18.29
CA GLU A 916 9.60 5.65 19.04
C GLU A 916 9.83 5.78 20.55
N VAL A 917 8.83 5.36 21.31
CA VAL A 917 8.92 5.08 22.73
C VAL A 917 8.32 3.69 22.95
N MET A 918 9.04 2.81 23.61
CA MET A 918 8.59 1.45 23.89
C MET A 918 8.76 1.08 25.35
N THR A 919 7.92 0.17 25.82
CA THR A 919 8.19 -0.63 27.00
C THR A 919 8.30 -2.10 26.62
N VAL A 920 9.20 -2.85 27.25
CA VAL A 920 9.45 -4.28 26.99
C VAL A 920 9.92 -4.98 28.27
N ASN A 921 9.94 -6.32 28.25
CA ASN A 921 10.42 -7.20 29.34
C ASN A 921 9.59 -7.16 30.64
N GLY A 922 9.98 -8.02 31.59
CA GLY A 922 9.36 -8.10 32.91
C GLY A 922 8.05 -8.89 32.94
N THR A 923 7.40 -8.88 34.09
CA THR A 923 6.05 -9.44 34.30
C THR A 923 5.06 -8.32 34.66
N GLY A 924 3.77 -8.56 34.43
CA GLY A 924 2.70 -7.59 34.72
C GLY A 924 1.96 -7.14 33.48
N ASN A 925 1.23 -6.02 33.60
CA ASN A 925 0.61 -5.34 32.48
C ASN A 925 0.76 -3.82 32.66
N ALA A 926 1.51 -3.18 31.76
CA ALA A 926 1.71 -1.75 31.68
C ALA A 926 1.20 -1.23 30.34
N ASP A 927 0.39 -0.18 30.36
CA ASP A 927 -0.02 0.60 29.19
C ASP A 927 0.96 1.78 28.99
N LEU A 928 1.23 2.17 27.76
CA LEU A 928 2.05 3.33 27.39
C LEU A 928 1.20 4.44 26.78
N TYR A 929 1.46 5.69 27.16
CA TYR A 929 0.83 6.88 26.60
C TYR A 929 1.91 7.93 26.34
N VAL A 930 1.89 8.55 25.17
CA VAL A 930 2.87 9.56 24.76
C VAL A 930 2.14 10.79 24.22
N LYS A 931 2.63 11.98 24.56
CA LYS A 931 2.03 13.25 24.12
C LYS A 931 3.06 14.36 23.98
N TYR A 932 3.01 15.11 22.88
CA TYR A 932 3.85 16.25 22.59
C TYR A 932 3.42 17.49 23.39
N GLY A 933 4.39 18.20 23.96
CA GLY A 933 4.20 19.52 24.59
C GLY A 933 3.43 19.55 25.92
N SER A 934 2.83 18.44 26.36
CA SER A 934 2.12 18.35 27.65
C SER A 934 2.04 16.91 28.16
N ALA A 935 1.83 16.74 29.47
CA ALA A 935 1.70 15.41 30.08
C ALA A 935 0.44 14.65 29.57
N PRO A 936 0.57 13.39 29.13
CA PRO A 936 -0.58 12.56 28.78
C PRO A 936 -1.42 12.19 30.01
N THR A 937 -2.70 11.92 29.77
CA THR A 937 -3.63 11.27 30.72
C THR A 937 -4.15 9.97 30.09
N LEU A 938 -4.87 9.16 30.86
CA LEU A 938 -5.49 7.93 30.33
C LEU A 938 -6.57 8.18 29.25
N THR A 939 -6.99 9.43 29.06
CA THR A 939 -8.00 9.85 28.07
C THR A 939 -7.50 10.95 27.13
N SER A 940 -6.26 11.43 27.27
CA SER A 940 -5.67 12.48 26.43
C SER A 940 -4.21 12.19 26.15
N TYR A 941 -3.92 11.78 24.93
CA TYR A 941 -2.62 11.31 24.46
C TYR A 941 -2.54 11.52 22.94
N ASP A 942 -1.33 11.59 22.39
CA ASP A 942 -1.11 11.60 20.93
C ASP A 942 -0.89 10.18 20.41
N CYS A 943 -0.26 9.33 21.24
CA CYS A 943 -0.15 7.90 21.01
C CYS A 943 -0.43 7.13 22.29
N ARG A 944 -1.09 5.97 22.17
CA ARG A 944 -1.32 5.03 23.26
C ARG A 944 -1.15 3.61 22.78
N SER A 945 -0.52 2.79 23.61
CA SER A 945 -0.42 1.34 23.47
C SER A 945 -0.87 0.72 24.81
N TYR A 946 -1.76 -0.30 24.77
CA TYR A 946 -2.37 -0.88 25.97
C TYR A 946 -2.59 -2.40 25.85
N HIS A 947 -1.62 -3.10 25.28
CA HIS A 947 -1.69 -4.53 25.05
C HIS A 947 -1.67 -5.34 26.37
N ALA A 948 -2.03 -6.62 26.27
CA ALA A 948 -1.91 -7.52 27.40
C ALA A 948 -0.43 -7.83 27.64
N GLY A 949 0.18 -7.16 28.61
CA GLY A 949 1.57 -7.40 28.99
C GLY A 949 2.33 -6.09 29.17
N ASN A 950 3.64 -6.17 28.98
CA ASN A 950 4.54 -5.04 29.19
C ASN A 950 5.13 -4.50 27.88
N ASN A 951 4.76 -5.12 26.75
CA ASN A 951 5.32 -4.84 25.43
C ASN A 951 4.43 -3.82 24.72
N GLU A 952 4.74 -2.55 24.93
CA GLU A 952 3.97 -1.43 24.41
C GLU A 952 4.87 -0.58 23.49
N LEU A 953 4.31 -0.04 22.42
CA LEU A 953 5.07 0.74 21.43
C LEU A 953 4.26 1.93 20.95
N CYS A 954 4.91 3.09 20.94
CA CYS A 954 4.40 4.32 20.35
C CYS A 954 5.41 4.87 19.35
N THR A 955 5.04 4.93 18.08
CA THR A 955 5.89 5.44 16.99
C THR A 955 5.31 6.73 16.41
N SER A 956 6.17 7.52 15.76
CA SER A 956 5.80 8.71 14.99
C SER A 956 6.77 8.87 13.83
N SER A 957 6.25 8.90 12.61
CA SER A 957 6.99 9.36 11.42
C SER A 957 7.00 10.89 11.39
N ASN A 958 8.14 11.48 11.02
CA ASN A 958 8.41 12.93 11.03
C ASN A 958 7.96 13.63 12.34
N PRO A 959 8.44 13.18 13.52
CA PRO A 959 8.04 13.73 14.80
C PRO A 959 8.33 15.24 14.91
N LYS A 960 7.42 15.97 15.55
CA LYS A 960 7.62 17.40 15.82
C LYS A 960 8.83 17.56 16.73
N PRO A 961 9.79 18.44 16.40
CA PRO A 961 10.88 18.72 17.32
C PRO A 961 10.35 19.32 18.62
N GLY A 962 10.87 18.85 19.73
CA GLY A 962 10.47 19.31 21.06
C GLY A 962 10.25 18.17 22.05
N THR A 963 9.63 18.51 23.18
CA THR A 963 9.48 17.59 24.31
C THR A 963 8.19 16.80 24.19
N TYR A 964 8.32 15.47 24.20
CA TYR A 964 7.24 14.53 24.43
C TYR A 964 7.24 14.08 25.88
N TYR A 965 6.05 13.93 26.44
CA TYR A 965 5.80 13.40 27.76
C TYR A 965 5.26 12.00 27.62
N VAL A 966 5.75 11.10 28.46
CA VAL A 966 5.46 9.68 28.42
C VAL A 966 4.86 9.29 29.76
N LEU A 967 3.80 8.48 29.74
CA LEU A 967 3.17 7.87 30.90
C LEU A 967 3.12 6.36 30.69
N VAL A 968 3.64 5.61 31.66
CA VAL A 968 3.47 4.16 31.76
C VAL A 968 2.50 3.89 32.91
N HIS A 969 1.34 3.33 32.61
CA HIS A 969 0.28 3.06 33.57
C HIS A 969 0.12 1.55 33.80
N ALA A 970 0.24 1.10 35.04
CA ALA A 970 0.16 -0.32 35.37
C ALA A 970 -1.30 -0.81 35.52
N ARG A 971 -1.83 -1.55 34.54
CA ARG A 971 -3.12 -2.26 34.65
C ARG A 971 -3.05 -3.44 35.63
N ALA A 972 -1.89 -4.06 35.76
CA ALA A 972 -1.54 -5.03 36.79
C ALA A 972 -0.16 -4.70 37.36
N SER A 973 0.20 -5.21 38.55
CA SER A 973 1.52 -4.92 39.12
C SER A 973 2.64 -5.39 38.19
N VAL A 974 3.56 -4.47 37.87
CA VAL A 974 4.67 -4.67 36.94
C VAL A 974 5.98 -4.84 37.69
N THR A 975 6.84 -5.77 37.28
CA THR A 975 8.21 -5.94 37.79
C THR A 975 9.18 -6.32 36.67
N GLY A 976 10.32 -5.62 36.60
CA GLY A 976 11.38 -5.92 35.63
C GLY A 976 11.18 -5.27 34.26
N LEU A 977 10.25 -4.30 34.15
CA LEU A 977 9.97 -3.56 32.92
C LEU A 977 11.18 -2.74 32.48
N THR A 978 11.38 -2.64 31.18
CA THR A 978 12.32 -1.74 30.53
C THR A 978 11.57 -0.74 29.67
N ILE A 979 11.94 0.53 29.70
CA ILE A 979 11.45 1.57 28.79
C ILE A 979 12.60 2.14 27.98
N ARG A 980 12.36 2.45 26.70
CA ARG A 980 13.34 3.06 25.80
C ARG A 980 12.65 4.07 24.90
N ALA A 981 13.35 5.15 24.55
CA ALA A 981 12.96 6.01 23.44
C ALA A 981 14.09 6.04 22.41
N GLN A 982 13.75 6.06 21.13
CA GLN A 982 14.70 6.14 20.03
C GLN A 982 14.20 7.16 19.00
N TRP A 983 15.11 7.87 18.33
CA TRP A 983 14.79 8.73 17.20
C TRP A 983 15.92 8.72 16.18
N LEU A 984 15.53 8.80 14.91
CA LEU A 984 16.41 8.82 13.74
C LEU A 984 16.38 10.22 13.14
N PRO A 985 17.55 10.78 12.74
CA PRO A 985 17.66 12.09 12.13
C PRO A 985 17.05 12.18 10.72
#